data_AF-A0A562JF38-F1
#
_entry.id   AF-A0A562JF38-F1
#
_cell.length_a   1.000
_cell.length_b   1.000
_cell.length_c   1.000
_cell.angle_alpha   90.00
_cell.angle_beta   90.00
_cell.angle_gamma   90.00
#
_symmetry.space_group_name_H-M   'P 1'
#
loop_
_entity.id
_entity.type
_entity.pdbx_description
1 polymer ?
#
loop_
_entity_poly.entity_id
_entity_poly.type
_entity_poly.pdbx_seq_one_letter_code
_entity_poly.pdbx_strand_id
1 'polypeptide(L)'
;MSKKIVIIGGVAGGASTAARLRRLDETSEIIMFERGSYISYANCGLPYHIGNVIKERDSLLVTTPEAMSKKYNVDVRIDSEVISIDKENKKVQIKKVKTGETYEESYDTLVISTGSSPLKPPIEGINSPGIFTLWTVPDTDEIKKFISERQPKNAVVIGGGFIGLEVAENLHAAGLEVTVAEAMDQVMAPVDYEMAQLVQNNMVANKVNLILGDGVSKFKSENGKVTITLASGRTLEADMVILSIGVRPNGQLAKDAGLEMNQRGAIVVDKYLKTSDSNIYALGDVIEVEEYINKGRAMIALAGPANKQGRICANNIYGANEEYKGTQGTSVAKVFDVTVASTGTNEKTLIKMGMTEGKDYLTAIISQKSHAGYYPEASEMILKLVFSADGKKIFGAQIVGEDGVDKRIDTIATTIRLGGSIYDLKELELAYAPPYSSAKDPVNMLGFVAENIIQNKVKLSKWNDINPEVKNDVTILDIREEAELMVLEIPNSVNIPLGQLRKRLNELNKDDKIIVFCAVGVRSYNAARTLMENGFKNVTVYPAGTNFYKQVYYNFFNKTENRMSTPPAAQEEVKVNFNNAAAPKAKASIQVDCSGLQCPGPIMKVYETIKKVEDGDIIEVSATDSGFARDVETWCRRTGNTLLGVEKKGKLNVVTLQKGINNAPAATEVAASNIGVPVPANDGKTLVVFSGDMDKVLASFVIANGAAAMGRPVTMFFTFWGLNVLRKTEKQNVKKPLIDAMFGMMMPQGVSKLKLSKMHMGGMGTAMMRKVMKDKNIDSLEDLVKKAMDNGVKMIACTMSMDVMGITKEELIDGVEFAGVGTYLGDAEESNVNLFI
;
A
#
# COMPACT_ATOMS: atom_id res chain seq x y z
N MET A 1 -8.03 -43.04 -34.30
CA MET A 1 -8.28 -42.77 -35.72
C MET A 1 -7.85 -41.35 -36.00
N SER A 2 -7.12 -41.13 -37.09
CA SER A 2 -6.79 -39.78 -37.58
C SER A 2 -8.08 -38.99 -37.80
N LYS A 3 -8.06 -37.70 -37.47
CA LYS A 3 -9.20 -36.78 -37.62
C LYS A 3 -8.75 -35.55 -38.40
N LYS A 4 -9.68 -34.93 -39.12
CA LYS A 4 -9.53 -33.56 -39.62
C LYS A 4 -10.15 -32.57 -38.64
N ILE A 5 -9.31 -31.76 -38.00
CA ILE A 5 -9.71 -30.84 -36.93
C ILE A 5 -9.52 -29.41 -37.41
N VAL A 6 -10.62 -28.66 -37.44
CA VAL A 6 -10.63 -27.24 -37.82
C VAL A 6 -10.80 -26.38 -36.57
N ILE A 7 -9.96 -25.35 -36.43
CA ILE A 7 -9.97 -24.41 -35.31
C ILE A 7 -10.22 -23.00 -35.86
N ILE A 8 -11.19 -22.29 -35.29
CA ILE A 8 -11.54 -20.91 -35.65
C ILE A 8 -11.03 -19.97 -34.56
N GLY A 9 -10.03 -19.15 -34.88
CA GLY A 9 -9.35 -18.21 -33.98
C GLY A 9 -7.98 -18.72 -33.54
N GLY A 10 -6.92 -17.93 -33.76
CA GLY A 10 -5.52 -18.33 -33.62
C GLY A 10 -4.79 -17.76 -32.40
N VAL A 11 -5.50 -17.26 -31.40
CA VAL A 11 -4.90 -16.64 -30.20
C VAL A 11 -4.98 -17.60 -29.00
N ALA A 12 -5.34 -17.13 -27.80
CA ALA A 12 -5.18 -17.87 -26.54
C ALA A 12 -5.80 -19.28 -26.55
N GLY A 13 -7.09 -19.37 -26.84
CA GLY A 13 -7.83 -20.64 -26.82
C GLY A 13 -7.44 -21.58 -27.96
N GLY A 14 -7.54 -21.10 -29.21
CA GLY A 14 -7.27 -21.89 -30.40
C GLY A 14 -5.82 -22.36 -30.52
N ALA A 15 -4.83 -21.49 -30.28
CA ALA A 15 -3.43 -21.89 -30.36
C ALA A 15 -3.04 -22.89 -29.25
N SER A 16 -3.57 -22.73 -28.02
CA SER A 16 -3.42 -23.70 -26.93
C SER A 16 -3.98 -25.07 -27.32
N THR A 17 -5.17 -25.08 -27.94
CA THR A 17 -5.83 -26.28 -28.47
C THR A 17 -4.98 -26.95 -29.54
N ALA A 18 -4.56 -26.21 -30.58
CA ALA A 18 -3.78 -26.71 -31.70
C ALA A 18 -2.47 -27.36 -31.24
N ALA A 19 -1.71 -26.66 -30.39
CA ALA A 19 -0.44 -27.18 -29.86
C ALA A 19 -0.64 -28.44 -29.01
N ARG A 20 -1.75 -28.55 -28.24
CA ARG A 20 -2.06 -29.75 -27.46
C ARG A 20 -2.52 -30.91 -28.34
N LEU A 21 -3.36 -30.66 -29.34
CA LEU A 21 -3.83 -31.68 -30.28
C LEU A 21 -2.67 -32.39 -30.98
N ARG A 22 -1.67 -31.65 -31.47
CA ARG A 22 -0.49 -32.28 -32.08
C ARG A 22 0.25 -33.20 -31.11
N ARG A 23 0.43 -32.77 -29.85
CA ARG A 23 1.09 -33.60 -28.83
C ARG A 23 0.29 -34.86 -28.43
N LEU A 24 -0.98 -34.93 -28.78
CA LEU A 24 -1.82 -36.10 -28.53
C LEU A 24 -1.81 -37.07 -29.70
N ASP A 25 -1.68 -36.56 -30.93
CA ASP A 25 -1.68 -37.38 -32.14
C ASP A 25 -0.92 -36.70 -33.29
N GLU A 26 0.02 -37.44 -33.87
CA GLU A 26 0.81 -37.01 -35.03
C GLU A 26 0.07 -37.22 -36.36
N THR A 27 -0.99 -38.03 -36.38
CA THR A 27 -1.66 -38.44 -37.62
C THR A 27 -2.82 -37.55 -38.05
N SER A 28 -3.40 -36.78 -37.13
CA SER A 28 -4.52 -35.89 -37.42
C SER A 28 -4.08 -34.64 -38.21
N GLU A 29 -4.94 -34.22 -39.12
CA GLU A 29 -4.83 -32.97 -39.86
C GLU A 29 -5.41 -31.85 -38.99
N ILE A 30 -4.60 -30.84 -38.66
CA ILE A 30 -5.01 -29.72 -37.80
C ILE A 30 -4.90 -28.44 -38.62
N ILE A 31 -6.03 -27.78 -38.86
CA ILE A 31 -6.11 -26.53 -39.60
C ILE A 31 -6.60 -25.43 -38.65
N MET A 32 -5.88 -24.31 -38.59
CA MET A 32 -6.22 -23.17 -37.75
C MET A 32 -6.41 -21.93 -38.61
N PHE A 33 -7.61 -21.36 -38.56
CA PHE A 33 -7.98 -20.14 -39.25
C PHE A 33 -7.89 -18.93 -38.32
N GLU A 34 -7.27 -17.87 -38.81
CA GLU A 34 -7.23 -16.56 -38.16
C GLU A 34 -7.58 -15.47 -39.17
N ARG A 35 -8.56 -14.63 -38.83
CA ARG A 35 -9.00 -13.54 -39.72
C ARG A 35 -7.97 -12.41 -39.79
N GLY A 36 -7.22 -12.20 -38.70
CA GLY A 36 -6.14 -11.23 -38.65
C GLY A 36 -4.85 -11.76 -39.25
N SER A 37 -3.84 -10.89 -39.30
CA SER A 37 -2.52 -11.22 -39.84
C SER A 37 -1.59 -11.86 -38.81
N TYR A 38 -1.99 -11.96 -37.54
CA TYR A 38 -1.16 -12.45 -36.44
C TYR A 38 -1.87 -13.52 -35.62
N ILE A 39 -1.12 -14.54 -35.23
CA ILE A 39 -1.56 -15.57 -34.27
C ILE A 39 -0.81 -15.41 -32.95
N SER A 40 -1.37 -15.93 -31.86
CA SER A 40 -0.74 -15.99 -30.53
C SER A 40 -0.02 -14.69 -30.11
N TYR A 41 -0.59 -13.53 -30.42
CA TYR A 41 -0.04 -12.26 -29.96
C TYR A 41 -0.46 -12.00 -28.50
N ALA A 42 0.34 -11.19 -27.79
CA ALA A 42 0.14 -10.87 -26.39
C ALA A 42 -0.89 -9.74 -26.24
N ASN A 43 -2.19 -10.06 -26.28
CA ASN A 43 -3.29 -9.10 -26.08
C ASN A 43 -3.09 -8.23 -24.82
N CYS A 44 -2.63 -8.86 -23.73
CA CYS A 44 -2.39 -8.18 -22.45
C CYS A 44 -1.18 -7.24 -22.50
N GLY A 45 -0.30 -7.37 -23.49
CA GLY A 45 0.85 -6.49 -23.71
C GLY A 45 0.53 -5.21 -24.48
N LEU A 46 -0.65 -5.13 -25.11
CA LEU A 46 -0.99 -4.03 -26.01
C LEU A 46 -0.98 -2.64 -25.34
N PRO A 47 -1.61 -2.44 -24.16
CA PRO A 47 -1.56 -1.14 -23.47
C PRO A 47 -0.12 -0.72 -23.14
N TYR A 48 0.71 -1.67 -22.69
CA TYR A 48 2.11 -1.43 -22.33
C TYR A 48 3.00 -1.06 -23.52
N HIS A 49 2.62 -1.47 -24.73
CA HIS A 49 3.30 -1.01 -25.94
C HIS A 49 2.90 0.43 -26.32
N ILE A 50 1.66 0.85 -26.05
CA ILE A 50 1.21 2.24 -26.25
C ILE A 50 2.03 3.19 -25.38
N GLY A 51 2.24 2.83 -24.10
CA GLY A 51 3.02 3.63 -23.15
C GLY A 51 4.54 3.48 -23.26
N ASN A 52 5.04 2.76 -24.27
CA ASN A 52 6.47 2.45 -24.47
C ASN A 52 7.16 1.71 -23.30
N VAL A 53 6.39 1.07 -22.42
CA VAL A 53 6.92 0.12 -21.42
C VAL A 53 7.48 -1.11 -22.12
N ILE A 54 6.70 -1.68 -23.06
CA ILE A 54 7.18 -2.64 -24.04
C ILE A 54 7.61 -1.85 -25.28
N LYS A 55 8.92 -1.70 -25.48
CA LYS A 55 9.46 -0.86 -26.57
C LYS A 55 9.32 -1.52 -27.94
N GLU A 56 9.71 -2.79 -28.04
CA GLU A 56 9.75 -3.53 -29.30
C GLU A 56 8.39 -4.13 -29.62
N ARG A 57 7.81 -3.75 -30.76
CA ARG A 57 6.52 -4.27 -31.24
C ARG A 57 6.55 -5.79 -31.40
N ASP A 58 7.66 -6.34 -31.88
CA ASP A 58 7.81 -7.77 -32.12
C ASP A 58 7.77 -8.61 -30.83
N SER A 59 7.99 -8.00 -29.66
CA SER A 59 7.81 -8.69 -28.37
C SER A 59 6.35 -9.05 -28.09
N LEU A 60 5.40 -8.43 -28.79
CA LEU A 60 3.98 -8.78 -28.72
C LEU A 60 3.65 -10.04 -29.54
N LEU A 61 4.51 -10.43 -30.48
CA LEU A 61 4.28 -11.54 -31.41
C LEU A 61 4.97 -12.81 -30.87
N VAL A 62 4.27 -13.55 -30.00
CA VAL A 62 4.87 -14.70 -29.28
C VAL A 62 5.25 -15.86 -30.22
N THR A 63 4.46 -16.08 -31.28
CA THR A 63 4.79 -17.04 -32.33
C THR A 63 4.34 -16.54 -33.69
N THR A 64 5.00 -17.01 -34.76
CA THR A 64 4.57 -16.80 -36.13
C THR A 64 3.82 -18.04 -36.66
N PRO A 65 3.02 -17.90 -37.74
CA PRO A 65 2.43 -19.04 -38.44
C PRO A 65 3.47 -20.10 -38.83
N GLU A 66 4.61 -19.68 -39.41
CA GLU A 66 5.66 -20.60 -39.88
C GLU A 66 6.29 -21.36 -38.71
N ALA A 67 6.54 -20.68 -37.60
CA ALA A 67 7.07 -21.30 -36.39
C ALA A 67 6.08 -22.30 -35.78
N MET A 68 4.78 -21.96 -35.75
CA MET A 68 3.71 -22.84 -35.27
C MET A 68 3.60 -24.08 -36.15
N SER A 69 3.55 -23.90 -37.47
CA SER A 69 3.47 -24.97 -38.46
C SER A 69 4.69 -25.89 -38.41
N LYS A 70 5.91 -25.34 -38.33
CA LYS A 70 7.14 -26.15 -38.27
C LYS A 70 7.26 -26.94 -36.97
N LYS A 71 6.83 -26.38 -35.84
CA LYS A 71 6.94 -27.04 -34.52
C LYS A 71 5.83 -28.08 -34.28
N TYR A 72 4.62 -27.81 -34.77
CA TYR A 72 3.44 -28.59 -34.43
C TYR A 72 2.73 -29.20 -35.64
N ASN A 73 3.28 -29.11 -36.85
CA ASN A 73 2.66 -29.62 -38.07
C ASN A 73 1.17 -29.19 -38.19
N VAL A 74 0.88 -27.92 -37.88
CA VAL A 74 -0.46 -27.33 -37.97
C VAL A 74 -0.51 -26.47 -39.23
N ASP A 75 -1.53 -26.64 -40.07
CA ASP A 75 -1.80 -25.74 -41.17
C ASP A 75 -2.41 -24.44 -40.62
N VAL A 76 -1.63 -23.35 -40.61
CA VAL A 76 -2.06 -22.05 -40.11
C VAL A 76 -2.38 -21.13 -41.27
N ARG A 77 -3.64 -20.70 -41.36
CA ARG A 77 -4.14 -19.83 -42.41
C ARG A 77 -4.59 -18.49 -41.81
N ILE A 78 -3.70 -17.51 -41.85
CA ILE A 78 -3.98 -16.10 -41.48
C ILE A 78 -4.72 -15.37 -42.60
N ASP A 79 -5.20 -14.16 -42.33
CA ASP A 79 -6.01 -13.36 -43.25
C ASP A 79 -7.16 -14.19 -43.88
N SER A 80 -7.72 -15.12 -43.10
CA SER A 80 -8.72 -16.11 -43.52
C SER A 80 -9.86 -16.13 -42.51
N GLU A 81 -11.00 -15.55 -42.90
CA GLU A 81 -12.18 -15.43 -42.04
C GLU A 81 -13.18 -16.55 -42.34
N VAL A 82 -13.58 -17.31 -41.32
CA VAL A 82 -14.69 -18.26 -41.45
C VAL A 82 -15.99 -17.48 -41.37
N ILE A 83 -16.78 -17.54 -42.45
CA ILE A 83 -18.00 -16.73 -42.62
C ILE A 83 -19.30 -17.52 -42.45
N SER A 84 -19.27 -18.85 -42.58
CA SER A 84 -20.42 -19.72 -42.31
C SER A 84 -19.98 -21.12 -41.88
N ILE A 85 -20.83 -21.81 -41.11
CA ILE A 85 -20.66 -23.22 -40.71
C ILE A 85 -21.88 -23.99 -41.23
N ASP A 86 -21.63 -25.00 -42.05
CA ASP A 86 -22.61 -26.02 -42.43
C ASP A 86 -22.36 -27.26 -41.56
N LYS A 87 -23.12 -27.37 -40.47
CA LYS A 87 -22.98 -28.48 -39.51
C LYS A 87 -23.49 -29.82 -40.05
N GLU A 88 -24.47 -29.79 -40.95
CA GLU A 88 -25.08 -31.01 -41.52
C GLU A 88 -24.10 -31.70 -42.46
N ASN A 89 -23.43 -30.92 -43.32
CA ASN A 89 -22.41 -31.44 -44.24
C ASN A 89 -20.98 -31.41 -43.66
N LYS A 90 -20.82 -30.96 -42.41
CA LYS A 90 -19.53 -30.79 -41.70
C LYS A 90 -18.48 -30.00 -42.50
N LYS A 91 -18.87 -28.81 -42.94
CA LYS A 91 -18.03 -27.88 -43.68
C LYS A 91 -18.06 -26.48 -43.10
N VAL A 92 -17.00 -25.73 -43.34
CA VAL A 92 -16.94 -24.28 -43.08
C VAL A 92 -16.63 -23.55 -44.38
N GLN A 93 -17.22 -22.36 -44.56
CA GLN A 93 -16.88 -21.48 -45.67
C GLN A 93 -15.90 -20.41 -45.19
N ILE A 94 -14.80 -20.26 -45.91
CA ILE A 94 -13.72 -19.33 -45.58
C ILE A 94 -13.63 -18.27 -46.66
N LYS A 95 -13.47 -17.01 -46.24
CA LYS A 95 -13.16 -15.87 -47.09
C LYS A 95 -11.71 -15.44 -46.85
N LYS A 96 -10.89 -15.43 -47.90
CA LYS A 96 -9.56 -14.80 -47.85
C LYS A 96 -9.73 -13.29 -47.76
N VAL A 97 -9.31 -12.68 -46.65
CA VAL A 97 -9.53 -11.26 -46.34
C VAL A 97 -8.91 -10.35 -47.40
N LYS A 98 -7.73 -10.71 -47.92
CA LYS A 98 -7.00 -9.90 -48.92
C LYS A 98 -7.61 -9.94 -50.32
N THR A 99 -8.14 -11.08 -50.76
CA THR A 99 -8.60 -11.26 -52.15
C THR A 99 -10.13 -11.27 -52.28
N GLY A 100 -10.86 -11.50 -51.19
CA GLY A 100 -12.31 -11.71 -51.19
C GLY A 100 -12.75 -13.08 -51.71
N GLU A 101 -11.83 -13.92 -52.18
CA GLU A 101 -12.11 -15.27 -52.65
C GLU A 101 -12.65 -16.14 -51.52
N THR A 102 -13.67 -16.94 -51.82
CA THR A 102 -14.29 -17.88 -50.88
C THR A 102 -14.08 -19.33 -51.28
N TYR A 103 -13.85 -20.21 -50.32
CA TYR A 103 -13.76 -21.65 -50.53
C TYR A 103 -14.31 -22.42 -49.32
N GLU A 104 -14.50 -23.74 -49.46
CA GLU A 104 -14.99 -24.62 -48.39
C GLU A 104 -13.87 -25.49 -47.83
N GLU A 105 -13.94 -25.80 -46.54
CA GLU A 105 -13.08 -26.78 -45.87
C GLU A 105 -13.92 -27.75 -45.04
N SER A 106 -13.67 -29.05 -45.16
CA SER A 106 -14.36 -30.08 -44.38
C SER A 106 -13.73 -30.27 -43.00
N TYR A 107 -14.49 -30.80 -42.04
CA TYR A 107 -13.98 -31.17 -40.73
C TYR A 107 -14.64 -32.45 -40.20
N ASP A 108 -13.91 -33.21 -39.39
CA ASP A 108 -14.49 -34.22 -38.51
C ASP A 108 -14.89 -33.61 -37.17
N THR A 109 -14.11 -32.62 -36.71
CA THR A 109 -14.34 -31.88 -35.46
C THR A 109 -14.00 -30.40 -35.65
N LEU A 110 -14.87 -29.53 -35.13
CA LEU A 110 -14.71 -28.08 -35.20
C LEU A 110 -14.49 -27.49 -33.80
N VAL A 111 -13.59 -26.52 -33.67
CA VAL A 111 -13.36 -25.77 -32.43
C VAL A 111 -13.57 -24.28 -32.68
N ILE A 112 -14.52 -23.68 -31.97
CA ILE A 112 -14.82 -22.23 -32.05
C ILE A 112 -14.14 -21.51 -30.89
N SER A 113 -13.14 -20.68 -31.20
CA SER A 113 -12.40 -19.84 -30.25
C SER A 113 -12.31 -18.40 -30.76
N THR A 114 -13.42 -17.87 -31.28
CA THR A 114 -13.52 -16.54 -31.91
C THR A 114 -13.40 -15.37 -30.93
N GLY A 115 -13.36 -15.64 -29.62
CA GLY A 115 -13.16 -14.64 -28.56
C GLY A 115 -14.32 -13.64 -28.46
N SER A 116 -13.99 -12.40 -28.10
CA SER A 116 -14.93 -11.27 -28.02
C SER A 116 -14.43 -10.06 -28.81
N SER A 117 -15.26 -9.02 -28.93
CA SER A 117 -14.89 -7.72 -29.50
C SER A 117 -15.28 -6.59 -28.56
N PRO A 118 -14.59 -5.42 -28.61
CA PRO A 118 -14.98 -4.24 -27.83
C PRO A 118 -16.45 -3.85 -28.06
N LEU A 119 -17.16 -3.52 -26.98
CA LEU A 119 -18.55 -3.12 -27.05
C LEU A 119 -18.66 -1.68 -27.58
N LYS A 120 -19.40 -1.50 -28.67
CA LYS A 120 -19.80 -0.19 -29.21
C LYS A 120 -21.32 -0.05 -29.15
N PRO A 121 -21.90 0.55 -28.10
CA PRO A 121 -23.33 0.85 -28.04
C PRO A 121 -23.70 1.88 -29.11
N PRO A 122 -24.99 1.96 -29.51
CA PRO A 122 -25.46 2.88 -30.55
C PRO A 122 -25.52 4.33 -30.04
N ILE A 123 -24.39 4.89 -29.64
CA ILE A 123 -24.23 6.29 -29.24
C ILE A 123 -23.94 7.13 -30.47
N GLU A 124 -24.62 8.26 -30.62
CA GLU A 124 -24.40 9.19 -31.73
C GLU A 124 -22.92 9.64 -31.75
N GLY A 125 -22.28 9.55 -32.93
CA GLY A 125 -20.89 9.96 -33.13
C GLY A 125 -19.82 8.99 -32.62
N ILE A 126 -20.17 7.80 -32.10
CA ILE A 126 -19.19 6.86 -31.51
C ILE A 126 -18.12 6.34 -32.49
N ASN A 127 -18.37 6.45 -33.80
CA ASN A 127 -17.45 6.07 -34.87
C ASN A 127 -16.75 7.28 -35.51
N SER A 128 -16.82 8.46 -34.88
CA SER A 128 -16.12 9.64 -35.38
C SER A 128 -14.59 9.48 -35.31
N PRO A 129 -13.84 10.19 -36.18
CA PRO A 129 -12.38 10.22 -36.10
C PRO A 129 -11.88 10.65 -34.72
N GLY A 130 -10.73 10.11 -34.30
CA GLY A 130 -10.15 10.39 -32.97
C GLY A 130 -10.70 9.52 -31.84
N ILE A 131 -11.65 8.61 -32.13
CA ILE A 131 -12.20 7.63 -31.19
C ILE A 131 -11.69 6.23 -31.53
N PHE A 132 -11.05 5.58 -30.56
CA PHE A 132 -10.41 4.28 -30.73
C PHE A 132 -10.95 3.24 -29.75
N THR A 133 -10.75 1.98 -30.09
CA THR A 133 -10.88 0.83 -29.19
C THR A 133 -9.55 0.09 -29.17
N LEU A 134 -9.29 -0.74 -28.15
CA LEU A 134 -8.07 -1.54 -28.07
C LEU A 134 -8.40 -3.02 -27.87
N TRP A 135 -8.04 -3.86 -28.84
CA TRP A 135 -8.23 -5.32 -28.74
C TRP A 135 -7.18 -6.13 -29.50
N THR A 136 -6.64 -5.58 -30.58
CA THR A 136 -5.73 -6.26 -31.51
C THR A 136 -4.45 -5.46 -31.75
N VAL A 137 -3.45 -6.10 -32.37
CA VAL A 137 -2.21 -5.42 -32.76
C VAL A 137 -2.47 -4.25 -33.73
N PRO A 138 -3.30 -4.39 -34.79
CA PRO A 138 -3.68 -3.26 -35.62
C PRO A 138 -4.27 -2.06 -34.85
N ASP A 139 -5.15 -2.29 -33.88
CA ASP A 139 -5.71 -1.21 -33.05
C ASP A 139 -4.59 -0.44 -32.32
N THR A 140 -3.59 -1.19 -31.84
CA THR A 140 -2.42 -0.63 -31.14
C THR A 140 -1.56 0.19 -32.08
N ASP A 141 -1.32 -0.32 -33.29
CA ASP A 141 -0.56 0.37 -34.34
C ASP A 141 -1.26 1.68 -34.73
N GLU A 142 -2.59 1.68 -34.87
CA GLU A 142 -3.39 2.87 -35.16
C GLU A 142 -3.30 3.93 -34.06
N ILE A 143 -3.41 3.53 -32.78
CA ILE A 143 -3.27 4.44 -31.64
C ILE A 143 -1.87 5.04 -31.60
N LYS A 144 -0.82 4.22 -31.72
CA LYS A 144 0.57 4.72 -31.71
C LYS A 144 0.86 5.64 -32.88
N LYS A 145 0.38 5.30 -34.08
CA LYS A 145 0.47 6.15 -35.27
C LYS A 145 -0.18 7.50 -34.99
N PHE A 146 -1.40 7.51 -34.46
CA PHE A 146 -2.09 8.76 -34.12
C PHE A 146 -1.31 9.59 -33.10
N ILE A 147 -0.78 8.98 -32.03
CA ILE A 147 0.04 9.67 -31.03
C ILE A 147 1.27 10.31 -31.69
N SER A 148 1.95 9.59 -32.58
CA SER A 148 3.17 10.07 -33.25
C SER A 148 2.90 11.19 -34.27
N GLU A 149 1.83 11.09 -35.05
CA GLU A 149 1.52 12.02 -36.15
C GLU A 149 0.77 13.26 -35.67
N ARG A 150 -0.13 13.11 -34.68
CA ARG A 150 -1.01 14.20 -34.20
C ARG A 150 -0.54 14.83 -32.91
N GLN A 151 0.35 14.18 -32.16
CA GLN A 151 0.87 14.65 -30.87
C GLN A 151 -0.24 15.17 -29.93
N PRO A 152 -1.29 14.36 -29.65
CA PRO A 152 -2.39 14.75 -28.79
C PRO A 152 -1.88 15.19 -27.42
N LYS A 153 -2.51 16.21 -26.83
CA LYS A 153 -2.16 16.73 -25.50
C LYS A 153 -2.99 16.09 -24.40
N ASN A 154 -4.25 15.77 -24.70
CA ASN A 154 -5.16 15.16 -23.75
C ASN A 154 -5.90 13.95 -24.35
N ALA A 155 -6.30 13.04 -23.48
CA ALA A 155 -7.10 11.87 -23.83
C ALA A 155 -8.21 11.63 -22.81
N VAL A 156 -9.36 11.18 -23.31
CA VAL A 156 -10.48 10.73 -22.49
C VAL A 156 -10.64 9.22 -22.66
N VAL A 157 -10.54 8.47 -21.57
CA VAL A 157 -10.82 7.03 -21.53
C VAL A 157 -12.24 6.83 -20.99
N ILE A 158 -13.10 6.20 -21.77
CA ILE A 158 -14.48 5.88 -21.39
C ILE A 158 -14.54 4.43 -20.88
N GLY A 159 -14.84 4.28 -19.60
CA GLY A 159 -14.87 2.99 -18.88
C GLY A 159 -13.65 2.78 -17.98
N GLY A 160 -13.91 2.49 -16.71
CA GLY A 160 -12.95 2.28 -15.63
C GLY A 160 -12.74 0.79 -15.28
N GLY A 161 -12.91 -0.11 -16.24
CA GLY A 161 -12.51 -1.53 -16.12
C GLY A 161 -11.01 -1.74 -16.34
N PHE A 162 -10.53 -2.98 -16.20
CA PHE A 162 -9.09 -3.35 -16.33
C PHE A 162 -8.39 -2.67 -17.51
N ILE A 163 -8.91 -2.88 -18.72
CA ILE A 163 -8.33 -2.34 -19.96
C ILE A 163 -8.33 -0.81 -19.94
N GLY A 164 -9.39 -0.19 -19.43
CA GLY A 164 -9.49 1.27 -19.35
C GLY A 164 -8.44 1.87 -18.42
N LEU A 165 -8.22 1.24 -17.27
CA LEU A 165 -7.20 1.68 -16.32
C LEU A 165 -5.78 1.46 -16.84
N GLU A 166 -5.50 0.33 -17.48
CA GLU A 166 -4.19 0.07 -18.11
C GLU A 166 -3.89 1.06 -19.24
N VAL A 167 -4.88 1.37 -20.07
CA VAL A 167 -4.71 2.37 -21.13
C VAL A 167 -4.54 3.78 -20.55
N ALA A 168 -5.31 4.14 -19.51
CA ALA A 168 -5.15 5.43 -18.84
C ALA A 168 -3.74 5.60 -18.26
N GLU A 169 -3.19 4.58 -17.59
CA GLU A 169 -1.81 4.59 -17.10
C GLU A 169 -0.81 4.78 -18.24
N ASN A 170 -0.96 4.04 -19.34
CA ASN A 170 0.00 4.07 -20.44
C ASN A 170 -0.08 5.36 -21.28
N LEU A 171 -1.26 5.97 -21.42
CA LEU A 171 -1.39 7.30 -22.02
C LEU A 171 -0.79 8.38 -21.13
N HIS A 172 -0.97 8.28 -19.81
CA HIS A 172 -0.31 9.18 -18.87
C HIS A 172 1.22 9.04 -18.93
N ALA A 173 1.74 7.81 -18.99
CA ALA A 173 3.17 7.55 -19.17
C ALA A 173 3.71 8.08 -20.51
N ALA A 174 2.86 8.13 -21.55
CA ALA A 174 3.18 8.77 -22.83
C ALA A 174 3.13 10.31 -22.80
N GLY A 175 2.81 10.91 -21.64
CA GLY A 175 2.84 12.36 -21.41
C GLY A 175 1.53 13.09 -21.71
N LEU A 176 0.41 12.38 -21.87
CA LEU A 176 -0.90 12.99 -22.08
C LEU A 176 -1.57 13.34 -20.75
N GLU A 177 -2.38 14.40 -20.76
CA GLU A 177 -3.36 14.66 -19.71
C GLU A 177 -4.54 13.69 -19.88
N VAL A 178 -4.78 12.84 -18.88
CA VAL A 178 -5.78 11.77 -18.97
C VAL A 178 -6.98 12.07 -18.10
N THR A 179 -8.17 11.95 -18.70
CA THR A 179 -9.44 11.90 -17.98
C THR A 179 -10.07 10.52 -18.14
N VAL A 180 -10.51 9.89 -17.06
CA VAL A 180 -11.30 8.66 -17.11
C VAL A 180 -12.74 9.00 -16.73
N ALA A 181 -13.69 8.65 -17.60
CA ALA A 181 -15.12 8.77 -17.35
C ALA A 181 -15.74 7.38 -17.21
N GLU A 182 -16.41 7.14 -16.08
CA GLU A 182 -17.07 5.88 -15.74
C GLU A 182 -18.52 6.14 -15.33
N ALA A 183 -19.43 5.29 -15.82
CA ALA A 183 -20.85 5.39 -15.55
C ALA A 183 -21.19 4.92 -14.12
N MET A 184 -20.43 3.98 -13.56
CA MET A 184 -20.54 3.58 -12.16
C MET A 184 -19.89 4.62 -11.23
N ASP A 185 -20.27 4.58 -9.97
CA ASP A 185 -19.68 5.40 -8.89
C ASP A 185 -18.28 4.95 -8.47
N GLN A 186 -17.72 3.92 -9.12
CA GLN A 186 -16.40 3.39 -8.87
C GLN A 186 -15.74 2.85 -10.13
N VAL A 187 -14.41 2.84 -10.15
CA VAL A 187 -13.61 2.03 -11.07
C VAL A 187 -13.52 0.57 -10.60
N MET A 188 -12.98 -0.29 -11.45
CA MET A 188 -12.64 -1.69 -11.14
C MET A 188 -13.80 -2.48 -10.51
N ALA A 189 -14.89 -2.65 -11.26
CA ALA A 189 -16.12 -3.30 -10.79
C ALA A 189 -15.96 -4.64 -10.02
N PRO A 190 -14.94 -5.50 -10.29
CA PRO A 190 -14.72 -6.72 -9.51
C PRO A 190 -14.40 -6.51 -8.03
N VAL A 191 -13.81 -5.37 -7.64
CA VAL A 191 -13.62 -5.03 -6.23
C VAL A 191 -14.81 -4.21 -5.69
N ASP A 192 -15.03 -4.27 -4.38
CA ASP A 192 -16.07 -3.48 -3.71
C ASP A 192 -15.67 -2.01 -3.59
N TYR A 193 -16.66 -1.16 -3.28
CA TYR A 193 -16.54 0.29 -3.39
C TYR A 193 -15.37 0.85 -2.58
N GLU A 194 -15.24 0.44 -1.31
CA GLU A 194 -14.19 0.91 -0.41
C GLU A 194 -12.78 0.47 -0.84
N MET A 195 -12.67 -0.68 -1.51
CA MET A 195 -11.42 -1.13 -2.11
C MET A 195 -11.11 -0.34 -3.39
N ALA A 196 -12.14 0.01 -4.17
CA ALA A 196 -11.99 0.86 -5.36
C ALA A 196 -11.58 2.30 -5.02
N GLN A 197 -11.96 2.83 -3.85
CA GLN A 197 -11.51 4.15 -3.40
C GLN A 197 -9.98 4.24 -3.29
N LEU A 198 -9.32 3.15 -2.86
CA LEU A 198 -7.86 3.08 -2.80
C LEU A 198 -7.23 3.27 -4.20
N VAL A 199 -7.85 2.65 -5.20
CA VAL A 199 -7.46 2.77 -6.62
C VAL A 199 -7.70 4.19 -7.12
N GLN A 200 -8.86 4.77 -6.83
CA GLN A 200 -9.23 6.12 -7.25
C GLN A 200 -8.29 7.18 -6.65
N ASN A 201 -8.00 7.08 -5.35
CA ASN A 201 -7.03 7.97 -4.69
C ASN A 201 -5.66 7.88 -5.36
N ASN A 202 -5.18 6.68 -5.68
CA ASN A 202 -3.91 6.48 -6.37
C ASN A 202 -3.91 7.07 -7.81
N MET A 203 -5.01 6.97 -8.54
CA MET A 203 -5.15 7.60 -9.86
C MET A 203 -5.14 9.14 -9.77
N VAL A 204 -5.88 9.71 -8.81
CA VAL A 204 -5.90 11.16 -8.57
C VAL A 204 -4.53 11.66 -8.10
N ALA A 205 -3.81 10.87 -7.28
CA ALA A 205 -2.44 11.15 -6.87
C ALA A 205 -1.48 11.22 -8.07
N ASN A 206 -1.72 10.39 -9.10
CA ASN A 206 -1.02 10.39 -10.38
C ASN A 206 -1.63 11.37 -11.40
N LYS A 207 -2.38 12.39 -10.94
CA LYS A 207 -2.93 13.49 -11.75
C LYS A 207 -3.87 13.04 -12.88
N VAL A 208 -4.55 11.91 -12.71
CA VAL A 208 -5.64 11.52 -13.59
C VAL A 208 -6.94 12.18 -13.14
N ASN A 209 -7.63 12.82 -14.08
CA ASN A 209 -8.96 13.37 -13.82
C ASN A 209 -10.00 12.24 -13.82
N LEU A 210 -10.69 12.03 -12.71
CA LEU A 210 -11.74 11.01 -12.59
C LEU A 210 -13.13 11.64 -12.62
N ILE A 211 -14.00 11.10 -13.47
CA ILE A 211 -15.41 11.43 -13.53
C ILE A 211 -16.18 10.11 -13.36
N LEU A 212 -16.86 9.97 -12.22
CA LEU A 212 -17.58 8.76 -11.84
C LEU A 212 -19.08 9.06 -11.76
N GLY A 213 -19.91 8.03 -11.92
CA GLY A 213 -21.37 8.15 -11.87
C GLY A 213 -21.97 8.88 -13.08
N ASP A 214 -21.23 9.05 -14.17
CA ASP A 214 -21.64 9.86 -15.32
C ASP A 214 -21.20 9.22 -16.65
N GLY A 215 -22.14 8.53 -17.30
CA GLY A 215 -21.90 7.85 -18.56
C GLY A 215 -21.93 8.79 -19.77
N VAL A 216 -21.40 8.33 -20.90
CA VAL A 216 -21.43 9.12 -22.15
C VAL A 216 -22.81 9.05 -22.83
N SER A 217 -23.31 10.19 -23.29
CA SER A 217 -24.56 10.31 -24.04
C SER A 217 -24.35 10.57 -25.54
N LYS A 218 -23.29 11.31 -25.92
CA LYS A 218 -23.04 11.70 -27.32
C LYS A 218 -21.58 12.05 -27.58
N PHE A 219 -21.11 11.79 -28.79
CA PHE A 219 -19.83 12.26 -29.32
C PHE A 219 -20.04 13.22 -30.50
N LYS A 220 -19.15 14.18 -30.66
CA LYS A 220 -19.06 15.05 -31.83
C LYS A 220 -17.60 15.31 -32.16
N SER A 221 -17.16 15.03 -33.39
CA SER A 221 -15.80 15.33 -33.83
C SER A 221 -15.78 16.51 -34.79
N GLU A 222 -15.08 17.58 -34.43
CA GLU A 222 -14.90 18.78 -35.26
C GLU A 222 -13.49 19.33 -35.07
N ASN A 223 -12.89 19.85 -36.16
CA ASN A 223 -11.57 20.50 -36.13
C ASN A 223 -10.44 19.67 -35.48
N GLY A 224 -10.50 18.34 -35.58
CA GLY A 224 -9.50 17.44 -35.01
C GLY A 224 -9.65 17.19 -33.51
N LYS A 225 -10.73 17.66 -32.88
CA LYS A 225 -11.09 17.38 -31.48
C LYS A 225 -12.40 16.60 -31.39
N VAL A 226 -12.53 15.83 -30.32
CA VAL A 226 -13.76 15.12 -29.96
C VAL A 226 -14.39 15.80 -28.74
N THR A 227 -15.61 16.28 -28.90
CA THR A 227 -16.48 16.70 -27.81
C THR A 227 -17.29 15.51 -27.31
N ILE A 228 -17.19 15.21 -26.02
CA ILE A 228 -17.93 14.14 -25.34
C ILE A 228 -18.98 14.79 -24.46
N THR A 229 -20.25 14.51 -24.71
CA THR A 229 -21.35 14.91 -23.82
C THR A 229 -21.66 13.75 -22.89
N LEU A 230 -21.71 14.01 -21.59
CA LEU A 230 -22.06 13.04 -20.57
C LEU A 230 -23.58 13.07 -20.29
N ALA A 231 -24.07 12.10 -19.52
CA ALA A 231 -25.47 11.97 -19.17
C ALA A 231 -25.97 13.14 -18.29
N SER A 232 -25.08 13.70 -17.46
CA SER A 232 -25.34 14.91 -16.68
C SER A 232 -25.49 16.19 -17.52
N GLY A 233 -25.15 16.16 -18.81
CA GLY A 233 -25.03 17.34 -19.68
C GLY A 233 -23.66 18.00 -19.62
N ARG A 234 -22.74 17.54 -18.75
CA ARG A 234 -21.33 17.97 -18.76
C ARG A 234 -20.68 17.63 -20.10
N THR A 235 -19.90 18.56 -20.64
CA THR A 235 -19.12 18.36 -21.86
C THR A 235 -17.64 18.30 -21.57
N LEU A 236 -16.94 17.38 -22.22
CA LEU A 236 -15.48 17.23 -22.21
C LEU A 236 -14.96 17.45 -23.63
N GLU A 237 -13.77 18.02 -23.76
CA GLU A 237 -13.02 18.05 -25.03
C GLU A 237 -11.79 17.17 -24.91
N ALA A 238 -11.51 16.41 -25.97
CA ALA A 238 -10.31 15.58 -26.05
C ALA A 238 -9.73 15.54 -27.47
N ASP A 239 -8.41 15.45 -27.59
CA ASP A 239 -7.73 15.18 -28.86
C ASP A 239 -7.83 13.69 -29.24
N MET A 240 -7.99 12.82 -28.24
CA MET A 240 -8.14 11.37 -28.40
C MET A 240 -9.16 10.82 -27.41
N VAL A 241 -9.97 9.86 -27.85
CA VAL A 241 -10.88 9.09 -27.00
C VAL A 241 -10.59 7.60 -27.12
N ILE A 242 -10.51 6.89 -25.99
CA ILE A 242 -10.46 5.43 -25.94
C ILE A 242 -11.75 4.87 -25.34
N LEU A 243 -12.43 3.99 -26.06
CA LEU A 243 -13.60 3.27 -25.60
C LEU A 243 -13.19 1.94 -24.96
N SER A 244 -13.48 1.78 -23.67
CA SER A 244 -13.16 0.61 -22.84
C SER A 244 -14.34 0.22 -21.93
N ILE A 245 -15.52 0.10 -22.51
CA ILE A 245 -16.80 -0.14 -21.81
C ILE A 245 -17.22 -1.61 -21.79
N GLY A 246 -16.24 -2.52 -21.87
CA GLY A 246 -16.43 -3.96 -21.89
C GLY A 246 -16.46 -4.58 -23.28
N VAL A 247 -16.75 -5.87 -23.33
CA VAL A 247 -16.68 -6.69 -24.55
C VAL A 247 -17.93 -7.52 -24.77
N ARG A 248 -18.13 -7.93 -26.02
CA ARG A 248 -19.23 -8.79 -26.46
C ARG A 248 -18.67 -10.07 -27.11
N PRO A 249 -19.17 -11.26 -26.75
CA PRO A 249 -18.80 -12.53 -27.40
C PRO A 249 -18.98 -12.50 -28.93
N ASN A 250 -18.03 -13.05 -29.67
CA ASN A 250 -18.09 -13.18 -31.14
C ASN A 250 -18.85 -14.47 -31.55
N GLY A 251 -20.06 -14.64 -31.02
CA GLY A 251 -20.87 -15.85 -31.19
C GLY A 251 -21.76 -15.89 -32.44
N GLN A 252 -21.69 -14.88 -33.32
CA GLN A 252 -22.58 -14.74 -34.47
C GLN A 252 -22.50 -15.96 -35.41
N LEU A 253 -21.28 -16.44 -35.71
CA LEU A 253 -21.06 -17.62 -36.55
C LEU A 253 -21.77 -18.88 -36.00
N ALA A 254 -21.71 -19.09 -34.68
CA ALA A 254 -22.37 -20.20 -34.00
C ALA A 254 -23.89 -20.06 -34.01
N LYS A 255 -24.39 -18.83 -33.80
CA LYS A 255 -25.82 -18.51 -33.87
C LYS A 255 -26.39 -18.81 -35.26
N ASP A 256 -25.70 -18.37 -36.31
CA ASP A 256 -26.14 -18.59 -37.70
C ASP A 256 -26.10 -20.07 -38.11
N ALA A 257 -25.21 -20.85 -37.49
CA ALA A 257 -25.18 -22.31 -37.60
C ALA A 257 -26.26 -23.04 -36.77
N GLY A 258 -27.10 -22.29 -36.04
CA GLY A 258 -28.17 -22.84 -35.20
C GLY A 258 -27.65 -23.58 -33.96
N LEU A 259 -26.52 -23.15 -33.39
CA LEU A 259 -26.05 -23.62 -32.07
C LEU A 259 -26.79 -22.89 -30.94
N GLU A 260 -26.84 -23.51 -29.76
CA GLU A 260 -27.48 -22.90 -28.59
C GLU A 260 -26.67 -21.70 -28.09
N MET A 261 -27.35 -20.57 -27.91
CA MET A 261 -26.76 -19.30 -27.49
C MET A 261 -27.48 -18.78 -26.25
N ASN A 262 -26.74 -18.10 -25.36
CA ASN A 262 -27.37 -17.35 -24.28
C ASN A 262 -27.90 -15.99 -24.77
N GLN A 263 -28.62 -15.29 -23.89
CA GLN A 263 -29.24 -13.98 -24.21
C GLN A 263 -28.22 -12.89 -24.58
N ARG A 264 -26.96 -13.04 -24.18
CA ARG A 264 -25.88 -12.06 -24.44
C ARG A 264 -25.06 -12.42 -25.69
N GLY A 265 -25.40 -13.50 -26.38
CA GLY A 265 -24.74 -13.95 -27.60
C GLY A 265 -23.50 -14.81 -27.38
N ALA A 266 -23.29 -15.35 -26.18
CA ALA A 266 -22.28 -16.37 -25.93
C ALA A 266 -22.79 -17.77 -26.29
N ILE A 267 -21.87 -18.65 -26.70
CA ILE A 267 -22.18 -20.05 -27.02
C ILE A 267 -22.39 -20.81 -25.70
N VAL A 268 -23.50 -21.55 -25.61
CA VAL A 268 -23.75 -22.46 -24.48
C VAL A 268 -22.97 -23.75 -24.72
N VAL A 269 -22.19 -24.15 -23.72
CA VAL A 269 -21.42 -25.41 -23.75
C VAL A 269 -21.68 -26.23 -22.52
N ASP A 270 -21.48 -27.54 -22.63
CA ASP A 270 -21.45 -28.44 -21.48
C ASP A 270 -20.12 -28.33 -20.69
N LYS A 271 -20.02 -29.09 -19.59
CA LYS A 271 -18.81 -29.15 -18.77
C LYS A 271 -17.58 -29.73 -19.50
N TYR A 272 -17.75 -30.35 -20.67
CA TYR A 272 -16.67 -30.87 -21.52
C TYR A 272 -16.32 -29.92 -22.68
N LEU A 273 -16.90 -28.71 -22.69
CA LEU A 273 -16.73 -27.66 -23.71
C LEU A 273 -17.38 -28.00 -25.06
N LYS A 274 -18.32 -28.95 -25.10
CA LYS A 274 -19.11 -29.26 -26.30
C LYS A 274 -20.29 -28.32 -26.42
N THR A 275 -20.59 -27.91 -27.65
CA THR A 275 -21.80 -27.14 -27.97
C THR A 275 -23.03 -28.06 -28.05
N SER A 276 -24.18 -27.53 -28.50
CA SER A 276 -25.35 -28.35 -28.82
C SER A 276 -25.14 -29.34 -29.98
N ASP A 277 -24.04 -29.21 -30.75
CA ASP A 277 -23.58 -30.22 -31.71
C ASP A 277 -22.38 -31.01 -31.14
N SER A 278 -22.49 -32.34 -31.16
CA SER A 278 -21.46 -33.25 -30.62
C SER A 278 -20.09 -33.20 -31.32
N ASN A 279 -20.02 -32.67 -32.54
CA ASN A 279 -18.79 -32.52 -33.31
C ASN A 279 -18.17 -31.11 -33.20
N ILE A 280 -18.83 -30.20 -32.49
CA ILE A 280 -18.41 -28.80 -32.37
C ILE A 280 -18.15 -28.46 -30.90
N TYR A 281 -16.93 -28.00 -30.62
CA TYR A 281 -16.50 -27.49 -29.32
C TYR A 281 -16.40 -25.97 -29.37
N ALA A 282 -16.56 -25.30 -28.23
CA ALA A 282 -16.31 -23.87 -28.11
C ALA A 282 -15.59 -23.53 -26.80
N LEU A 283 -14.76 -22.49 -26.82
CA LEU A 283 -13.95 -22.08 -25.67
C LEU A 283 -13.47 -20.64 -25.75
N GLY A 284 -12.95 -20.11 -24.63
CA GLY A 284 -12.49 -18.74 -24.49
C GLY A 284 -13.62 -17.75 -24.28
N ASP A 285 -13.40 -16.49 -24.62
CA ASP A 285 -14.33 -15.39 -24.30
C ASP A 285 -15.68 -15.48 -25.04
N VAL A 286 -15.82 -16.41 -26.01
CA VAL A 286 -17.05 -16.62 -26.77
C VAL A 286 -18.09 -17.47 -26.03
N ILE A 287 -17.71 -18.20 -24.97
CA ILE A 287 -18.60 -19.13 -24.28
C ILE A 287 -19.19 -18.56 -22.99
N GLU A 288 -20.36 -19.10 -22.61
CA GLU A 288 -20.88 -19.02 -21.26
C GLU A 288 -20.11 -20.00 -20.34
N VAL A 289 -19.75 -19.55 -19.14
CA VAL A 289 -19.08 -20.38 -18.13
C VAL A 289 -19.88 -20.44 -16.84
N GLU A 290 -19.71 -21.52 -16.09
CA GLU A 290 -20.17 -21.58 -14.70
C GLU A 290 -19.19 -20.81 -13.81
N GLU A 291 -19.70 -19.88 -12.99
CA GLU A 291 -18.93 -19.21 -11.95
C GLU A 291 -18.69 -20.19 -10.78
N TYR A 292 -17.46 -20.25 -10.30
CA TYR A 292 -17.01 -21.31 -9.40
C TYR A 292 -17.71 -21.31 -8.03
N ILE A 293 -17.98 -20.14 -7.46
CA ILE A 293 -18.47 -19.95 -6.09
C ILE A 293 -19.99 -20.14 -5.99
N ASN A 294 -20.75 -19.47 -6.84
CA ASN A 294 -22.20 -19.42 -6.83
C ASN A 294 -22.85 -20.39 -7.82
N LYS A 295 -22.07 -21.03 -8.71
CA LYS A 295 -22.55 -22.00 -9.70
C LYS A 295 -23.53 -21.42 -10.73
N GLY A 296 -23.62 -20.09 -10.80
CA GLY A 296 -24.40 -19.36 -11.78
C GLY A 296 -23.68 -19.27 -13.12
N ARG A 297 -24.45 -18.95 -14.15
CA ARG A 297 -23.93 -18.70 -15.50
C ARG A 297 -23.33 -17.30 -15.58
N ALA A 298 -22.13 -17.20 -16.16
CA ALA A 298 -21.38 -15.96 -16.28
C ALA A 298 -20.62 -15.88 -17.61
N MET A 299 -20.17 -14.67 -17.96
CA MET A 299 -19.21 -14.45 -19.05
C MET A 299 -17.99 -13.78 -18.44
N ILE A 300 -16.88 -14.51 -18.38
CA ILE A 300 -15.64 -14.06 -17.75
C ILE A 300 -14.52 -14.16 -18.79
N ALA A 301 -14.23 -13.02 -19.43
CA ALA A 301 -13.24 -12.91 -20.50
C ALA A 301 -11.84 -12.73 -19.92
N LEU A 302 -11.11 -13.85 -19.73
CA LEU A 302 -9.76 -13.86 -19.16
C LEU A 302 -8.88 -14.90 -19.87
N ALA A 303 -7.62 -14.54 -20.12
CA ALA A 303 -6.68 -15.37 -20.86
C ALA A 303 -6.34 -16.70 -20.15
N GLY A 304 -6.26 -16.71 -18.82
CA GLY A 304 -5.99 -17.91 -18.02
C GLY A 304 -7.03 -19.02 -18.24
N PRO A 305 -8.34 -18.74 -18.03
CA PRO A 305 -9.44 -19.61 -18.43
C PRO A 305 -9.35 -20.10 -19.87
N ALA A 306 -9.20 -19.21 -20.85
CA ALA A 306 -9.15 -19.58 -22.28
C ALA A 306 -8.04 -20.59 -22.60
N ASN A 307 -6.83 -20.39 -22.06
CA ASN A 307 -5.71 -21.32 -22.27
C ASN A 307 -5.97 -22.69 -21.65
N LYS A 308 -6.52 -22.75 -20.42
CA LYS A 308 -6.87 -23.99 -19.73
C LYS A 308 -7.99 -24.75 -20.45
N GLN A 309 -9.00 -24.03 -20.92
CA GLN A 309 -10.08 -24.59 -21.73
C GLN A 309 -9.55 -25.16 -23.04
N GLY A 310 -8.61 -24.49 -23.72
CA GLY A 310 -7.98 -25.01 -24.94
C GLY A 310 -7.30 -26.37 -24.73
N ARG A 311 -6.59 -26.54 -23.61
CA ARG A 311 -5.97 -27.83 -23.26
C ARG A 311 -7.02 -28.92 -23.00
N ILE A 312 -8.08 -28.61 -22.25
CA ILE A 312 -9.17 -29.54 -21.92
C ILE A 312 -9.92 -29.95 -23.19
N CYS A 313 -10.25 -28.99 -24.05
CA CYS A 313 -10.89 -29.22 -25.34
C CYS A 313 -10.09 -30.23 -26.19
N ALA A 314 -8.79 -30.00 -26.36
CA ALA A 314 -7.92 -30.92 -27.09
C ALA A 314 -7.91 -32.35 -26.51
N ASN A 315 -7.90 -32.49 -25.17
CA ASN A 315 -7.99 -33.79 -24.51
C ASN A 315 -9.36 -34.45 -24.76
N ASN A 316 -10.45 -33.68 -24.72
CA ASN A 316 -11.82 -34.17 -24.92
C ASN A 316 -12.10 -34.60 -26.36
N ILE A 317 -11.48 -33.95 -27.35
CA ILE A 317 -11.53 -34.38 -28.76
C ILE A 317 -11.02 -35.82 -28.92
N TYR A 318 -10.08 -36.26 -28.08
CA TYR A 318 -9.57 -37.64 -28.03
C TYR A 318 -10.21 -38.51 -26.93
N GLY A 319 -11.32 -38.08 -26.34
CA GLY A 319 -12.13 -38.91 -25.44
C GLY A 319 -11.69 -38.95 -23.98
N ALA A 320 -10.85 -37.99 -23.53
CA ALA A 320 -10.39 -37.95 -22.14
C ALA A 320 -11.51 -37.64 -21.11
N ASN A 321 -12.64 -37.06 -21.54
CA ASN A 321 -13.77 -36.66 -20.68
C ASN A 321 -13.33 -35.80 -19.48
N GLU A 322 -12.44 -34.83 -19.71
CA GLU A 322 -12.01 -33.85 -18.74
C GLU A 322 -13.04 -32.73 -18.58
N GLU A 323 -13.45 -32.49 -17.34
CA GLU A 323 -14.43 -31.45 -17.00
C GLU A 323 -13.76 -30.09 -16.76
N TYR A 324 -14.33 -29.03 -17.32
CA TYR A 324 -14.04 -27.67 -16.95
C TYR A 324 -14.78 -27.30 -15.67
N LYS A 325 -14.04 -27.22 -14.56
CA LYS A 325 -14.59 -27.00 -13.21
C LYS A 325 -14.92 -25.53 -12.91
N GLY A 326 -15.49 -24.81 -13.87
CA GLY A 326 -15.90 -23.40 -13.72
C GLY A 326 -14.77 -22.39 -13.50
N THR A 327 -15.14 -21.11 -13.50
CA THR A 327 -14.24 -19.94 -13.46
C THR A 327 -14.41 -19.16 -12.16
N GLN A 328 -13.32 -18.92 -11.42
CA GLN A 328 -13.32 -18.11 -10.20
C GLN A 328 -13.23 -16.60 -10.44
N GLY A 329 -12.86 -16.17 -11.65
CA GLY A 329 -12.65 -14.75 -11.94
C GLY A 329 -11.41 -14.14 -11.28
N THR A 330 -10.40 -14.95 -10.91
CA THR A 330 -9.12 -14.42 -10.41
C THR A 330 -8.51 -13.47 -11.42
N SER A 331 -8.29 -12.24 -11.01
CA SER A 331 -7.82 -11.14 -11.86
C SER A 331 -6.90 -10.22 -11.09
N VAL A 332 -5.99 -9.57 -11.81
CA VAL A 332 -5.02 -8.61 -11.28
C VAL A 332 -4.77 -7.54 -12.34
N ALA A 333 -4.61 -6.29 -11.90
CA ALA A 333 -4.18 -5.18 -12.74
C ALA A 333 -3.19 -4.30 -11.98
N LYS A 334 -2.23 -3.76 -12.74
CA LYS A 334 -1.42 -2.63 -12.32
C LYS A 334 -2.20 -1.34 -12.59
N VAL A 335 -2.27 -0.48 -11.58
CA VAL A 335 -2.86 0.85 -11.70
C VAL A 335 -1.87 1.83 -11.08
N PHE A 336 -1.04 2.45 -11.92
CA PHE A 336 0.10 3.27 -11.52
C PHE A 336 0.98 2.54 -10.50
N ASP A 337 0.99 3.00 -9.25
CA ASP A 337 1.88 2.51 -8.20
C ASP A 337 1.33 1.29 -7.46
N VAL A 338 0.04 0.98 -7.63
CA VAL A 338 -0.62 -0.11 -6.89
C VAL A 338 -0.97 -1.28 -7.81
N THR A 339 -0.91 -2.47 -7.23
CA THR A 339 -1.52 -3.68 -7.78
C THR A 339 -2.89 -3.87 -7.14
N VAL A 340 -3.89 -4.14 -7.97
CA VAL A 340 -5.27 -4.42 -7.56
C VAL A 340 -5.61 -5.82 -7.99
N ALA A 341 -6.02 -6.68 -7.07
CA ALA A 341 -6.35 -8.06 -7.36
C ALA A 341 -7.67 -8.49 -6.71
N SER A 342 -8.35 -9.44 -7.35
CA SER A 342 -9.58 -10.04 -6.85
C SER A 342 -9.71 -11.50 -7.26
N THR A 343 -10.41 -12.30 -6.45
CA THR A 343 -10.81 -13.67 -6.77
C THR A 343 -12.14 -14.01 -6.12
N GLY A 344 -12.95 -14.85 -6.78
CA GLY A 344 -14.25 -15.26 -6.30
C GLY A 344 -15.30 -14.14 -6.40
N THR A 345 -16.21 -14.11 -5.45
CA THR A 345 -17.40 -13.24 -5.44
C THR A 345 -17.23 -12.06 -4.47
N ASN A 346 -17.58 -10.85 -4.93
CA ASN A 346 -17.60 -9.64 -4.11
C ASN A 346 -18.94 -9.44 -3.38
N GLU A 347 -19.00 -8.51 -2.42
CA GLU A 347 -20.22 -8.29 -1.63
C GLU A 347 -21.41 -7.86 -2.49
N LYS A 348 -21.19 -6.98 -3.47
CA LYS A 348 -22.24 -6.52 -4.40
C LYS A 348 -22.95 -7.68 -5.09
N THR A 349 -22.22 -8.74 -5.42
CA THR A 349 -22.78 -9.92 -6.09
C THR A 349 -23.53 -10.80 -5.10
N LEU A 350 -23.03 -11.00 -3.88
CA LEU A 350 -23.75 -11.76 -2.84
C LEU A 350 -25.08 -11.08 -2.46
N ILE A 351 -25.08 -9.75 -2.33
CA ILE A 351 -26.29 -8.96 -2.05
C ILE A 351 -27.32 -9.13 -3.18
N LYS A 352 -26.88 -9.08 -4.45
CA LYS A 352 -27.76 -9.34 -5.61
C LYS A 352 -28.33 -10.76 -5.63
N MET A 353 -27.63 -11.72 -5.03
CA MET A 353 -28.11 -13.09 -4.84
C MET A 353 -29.07 -13.23 -3.65
N GLY A 354 -29.37 -12.16 -2.91
CA GLY A 354 -30.26 -12.16 -1.76
C GLY A 354 -29.60 -12.58 -0.44
N MET A 355 -28.27 -12.66 -0.39
CA MET A 355 -27.54 -12.96 0.83
C MET A 355 -27.41 -11.72 1.72
N THR A 356 -27.50 -11.92 3.03
CA THR A 356 -27.44 -10.86 4.05
C THR A 356 -26.20 -11.02 4.91
N GLU A 357 -25.46 -9.93 5.10
CA GLU A 357 -24.29 -9.93 5.98
C GLU A 357 -24.68 -10.08 7.46
N GLY A 358 -23.82 -10.74 8.24
CA GLY A 358 -24.09 -11.09 9.63
C GLY A 358 -24.97 -12.33 9.78
N LYS A 359 -25.63 -12.77 8.70
CA LYS A 359 -26.43 -14.00 8.65
C LYS A 359 -25.81 -15.05 7.73
N ASP A 360 -25.65 -14.71 6.45
CA ASP A 360 -25.21 -15.65 5.41
C ASP A 360 -23.70 -15.51 5.15
N TYR A 361 -23.17 -14.30 5.26
CA TYR A 361 -21.75 -14.01 5.07
C TYR A 361 -21.23 -12.95 6.06
N LEU A 362 -19.91 -12.87 6.20
CA LEU A 362 -19.18 -11.90 6.99
C LEU A 362 -18.01 -11.35 6.15
N THR A 363 -17.51 -10.19 6.56
CA THR A 363 -16.34 -9.56 5.93
C THR A 363 -15.24 -9.21 6.92
N ALA A 364 -14.01 -9.24 6.45
CA ALA A 364 -12.84 -8.78 7.19
C ALA A 364 -11.98 -7.90 6.28
N ILE A 365 -11.62 -6.70 6.75
CA ILE A 365 -10.70 -5.79 6.06
C ILE A 365 -9.53 -5.49 6.98
N ILE A 366 -8.32 -5.82 6.55
CA ILE A 366 -7.10 -5.65 7.34
C ILE A 366 -6.02 -4.93 6.55
N SER A 367 -5.16 -4.21 7.26
CA SER A 367 -3.89 -3.69 6.73
C SER A 367 -2.74 -4.62 7.16
N GLN A 368 -1.87 -4.99 6.23
CA GLN A 368 -0.66 -5.78 6.48
C GLN A 368 0.50 -5.33 5.59
N LYS A 369 1.74 -5.64 5.99
CA LYS A 369 2.93 -5.38 5.15
C LYS A 369 3.17 -6.48 4.13
N SER A 370 3.78 -6.14 3.00
CA SER A 370 4.25 -7.08 1.98
C SER A 370 5.23 -8.11 2.57
N HIS A 371 6.13 -7.68 3.46
CA HIS A 371 7.10 -8.51 4.17
C HIS A 371 7.49 -7.93 5.53
N ALA A 372 8.51 -8.48 6.19
CA ALA A 372 8.89 -8.12 7.54
C ALA A 372 9.20 -6.62 7.67
N GLY A 373 8.53 -5.94 8.59
CA GLY A 373 8.57 -4.48 8.68
C GLY A 373 9.90 -3.85 9.13
N TYR A 374 10.87 -4.65 9.54
CA TYR A 374 12.24 -4.18 9.82
C TYR A 374 13.17 -4.34 8.60
N TYR A 375 12.70 -5.03 7.55
CA TYR A 375 13.44 -5.18 6.31
C TYR A 375 13.05 -4.03 5.35
N PRO A 376 14.00 -3.46 4.57
CA PRO A 376 13.73 -2.34 3.67
C PRO A 376 12.59 -2.62 2.69
N GLU A 377 11.97 -1.56 2.17
CA GLU A 377 10.96 -1.64 1.10
C GLU A 377 9.65 -2.38 1.45
N ALA A 378 9.40 -2.65 2.73
CA ALA A 378 8.10 -3.19 3.13
C ALA A 378 7.00 -2.13 2.89
N SER A 379 6.00 -2.48 2.08
CA SER A 379 4.88 -1.61 1.73
C SER A 379 3.57 -2.16 2.29
N GLU A 380 2.59 -1.27 2.47
CA GLU A 380 1.27 -1.62 2.98
C GLU A 380 0.39 -2.24 1.88
N MET A 381 -0.41 -3.24 2.28
CA MET A 381 -1.50 -3.80 1.51
C MET A 381 -2.77 -3.82 2.35
N ILE A 382 -3.89 -3.47 1.72
CA ILE A 382 -5.22 -3.65 2.27
C ILE A 382 -5.82 -4.92 1.68
N LEU A 383 -6.21 -5.85 2.55
CA LEU A 383 -6.81 -7.11 2.16
C LEU A 383 -8.25 -7.16 2.68
N LYS A 384 -9.18 -7.54 1.81
CA LYS A 384 -10.56 -7.83 2.13
C LYS A 384 -10.87 -9.31 1.87
N LEU A 385 -11.55 -9.95 2.81
CA LEU A 385 -12.05 -11.32 2.72
C LEU A 385 -13.57 -11.32 2.90
N VAL A 386 -14.27 -12.09 2.07
CA VAL A 386 -15.71 -12.34 2.14
C VAL A 386 -15.92 -13.84 2.35
N PHE A 387 -16.56 -14.23 3.44
CA PHE A 387 -16.64 -15.64 3.87
C PHE A 387 -17.98 -15.96 4.53
N SER A 388 -18.33 -17.24 4.62
CA SER A 388 -19.58 -17.69 5.26
C SER A 388 -19.61 -17.38 6.75
N ALA A 389 -20.80 -17.19 7.31
CA ALA A 389 -20.95 -16.87 8.74
C ALA A 389 -20.37 -17.95 9.69
N ASP A 390 -20.25 -19.20 9.24
CA ASP A 390 -19.60 -20.30 9.97
C ASP A 390 -18.09 -20.44 9.68
N GLY A 391 -17.55 -19.64 8.75
CA GLY A 391 -16.15 -19.64 8.33
C GLY A 391 -15.73 -20.77 7.38
N LYS A 392 -16.62 -21.72 7.08
CA LYS A 392 -16.28 -22.94 6.31
C LYS A 392 -16.10 -22.70 4.82
N LYS A 393 -16.65 -21.61 4.28
CA LYS A 393 -16.54 -21.27 2.86
C LYS A 393 -15.99 -19.86 2.70
N ILE A 394 -15.00 -19.71 1.84
CA ILE A 394 -14.54 -18.40 1.36
C ILE A 394 -15.31 -18.09 0.07
N PHE A 395 -15.99 -16.95 0.02
CA PHE A 395 -16.70 -16.49 -1.18
C PHE A 395 -15.78 -15.71 -2.11
N GLY A 396 -14.90 -14.88 -1.57
CA GLY A 396 -13.96 -14.11 -2.38
C GLY A 396 -12.98 -13.29 -1.55
N ALA A 397 -11.97 -12.76 -2.22
CA ALA A 397 -10.98 -11.86 -1.64
C ALA A 397 -10.57 -10.77 -2.61
N GLN A 398 -10.16 -9.63 -2.05
CA GLN A 398 -9.72 -8.45 -2.80
C GLN A 398 -8.51 -7.86 -2.10
N ILE A 399 -7.51 -7.42 -2.86
CA ILE A 399 -6.28 -6.88 -2.30
C ILE A 399 -5.83 -5.68 -3.13
N VAL A 400 -5.46 -4.59 -2.45
CA VAL A 400 -4.85 -3.40 -3.07
C VAL A 400 -3.59 -3.04 -2.28
N GLY A 401 -2.48 -2.85 -2.99
CA GLY A 401 -1.21 -2.43 -2.39
C GLY A 401 -0.08 -2.37 -3.41
N GLU A 402 1.08 -1.89 -3.02
CA GLU A 402 2.21 -1.66 -3.94
C GLU A 402 3.02 -2.92 -4.24
N ASP A 403 3.05 -3.89 -3.31
CA ASP A 403 3.91 -5.07 -3.43
C ASP A 403 3.32 -6.31 -2.79
N GLY A 404 3.64 -7.49 -3.34
CA GLY A 404 3.25 -8.80 -2.82
C GLY A 404 1.75 -9.12 -2.86
N VAL A 405 0.97 -8.36 -3.62
CA VAL A 405 -0.49 -8.50 -3.80
C VAL A 405 -0.86 -9.77 -4.56
N ASP A 406 -0.18 -10.00 -5.68
CA ASP A 406 -0.30 -11.18 -6.55
C ASP A 406 -0.07 -12.49 -5.78
N LYS A 407 0.98 -12.56 -4.97
CA LYS A 407 1.29 -13.73 -4.13
C LYS A 407 0.13 -14.10 -3.20
N ARG A 408 -0.50 -13.10 -2.57
CA ARG A 408 -1.58 -13.35 -1.61
C ARG A 408 -2.89 -13.69 -2.28
N ILE A 409 -3.22 -13.03 -3.40
CA ILE A 409 -4.44 -13.38 -4.13
C ILE A 409 -4.34 -14.80 -4.70
N ASP A 410 -3.17 -15.23 -5.18
CA ASP A 410 -2.96 -16.59 -5.68
C ASP A 410 -3.07 -17.64 -4.58
N THR A 411 -2.55 -17.34 -3.39
CA THR A 411 -2.68 -18.21 -2.22
C THR A 411 -4.15 -18.39 -1.82
N ILE A 412 -4.92 -17.30 -1.77
CA ILE A 412 -6.35 -17.35 -1.42
C ILE A 412 -7.16 -18.02 -2.55
N ALA A 413 -6.87 -17.70 -3.81
CA ALA A 413 -7.53 -18.30 -4.96
C ALA A 413 -7.31 -19.82 -5.01
N THR A 414 -6.10 -20.28 -4.66
CA THR A 414 -5.77 -21.70 -4.54
C THR A 414 -6.55 -22.35 -3.40
N THR A 415 -6.61 -21.71 -2.23
CA THR A 415 -7.39 -22.20 -1.09
C THR A 415 -8.86 -22.35 -1.46
N ILE A 416 -9.46 -21.34 -2.10
CA ILE A 416 -10.83 -21.40 -2.62
C ILE A 416 -10.99 -22.57 -3.61
N ARG A 417 -10.07 -22.75 -4.57
CA ARG A 417 -10.14 -23.81 -5.59
C ARG A 417 -10.11 -25.21 -4.98
N LEU A 418 -9.43 -25.37 -3.85
CA LEU A 418 -9.33 -26.63 -3.11
C LEU A 418 -10.47 -26.83 -2.11
N GLY A 419 -11.44 -25.90 -2.03
CA GLY A 419 -12.55 -25.97 -1.08
C GLY A 419 -12.16 -25.64 0.36
N GLY A 420 -11.02 -24.96 0.55
CA GLY A 420 -10.55 -24.53 1.86
C GLY A 420 -11.37 -23.39 2.45
N SER A 421 -11.20 -23.22 3.75
CA SER A 421 -11.94 -22.34 4.65
C SER A 421 -11.03 -21.28 5.28
N ILE A 422 -11.61 -20.40 6.10
CA ILE A 422 -10.80 -19.44 6.88
C ILE A 422 -9.91 -20.12 7.92
N TYR A 423 -10.27 -21.35 8.33
CA TYR A 423 -9.47 -22.15 9.26
C TYR A 423 -8.23 -22.74 8.57
N ASP A 424 -8.31 -23.04 7.29
CA ASP A 424 -7.15 -23.45 6.51
C ASP A 424 -6.19 -22.27 6.32
N LEU A 425 -6.71 -21.06 6.03
CA LEU A 425 -5.87 -19.85 5.86
C LEU A 425 -4.98 -19.57 7.08
N LYS A 426 -5.48 -19.78 8.30
CA LYS A 426 -4.68 -19.59 9.52
C LYS A 426 -3.61 -20.67 9.74
N GLU A 427 -3.78 -21.85 9.15
CA GLU A 427 -2.88 -23.01 9.30
C GLU A 427 -1.84 -23.12 8.17
N LEU A 428 -2.01 -22.38 7.06
CA LEU A 428 -1.06 -22.38 5.94
C LEU A 428 0.37 -22.06 6.40
N GLU A 429 1.28 -23.00 6.16
CA GLU A 429 2.73 -22.82 6.32
C GLU A 429 3.31 -22.24 5.03
N LEU A 430 3.52 -20.91 5.02
CA LEU A 430 4.00 -20.18 3.85
C LEU A 430 5.48 -19.83 3.98
N ALA A 431 6.17 -19.69 2.84
CA ALA A 431 7.59 -19.36 2.81
C ALA A 431 7.89 -18.02 3.52
N TYR A 432 8.76 -18.07 4.53
CA TYR A 432 9.17 -16.91 5.30
C TYR A 432 10.69 -16.75 5.30
N ALA A 433 11.12 -15.59 4.78
CA ALA A 433 12.33 -14.90 5.20
C ALA A 433 12.02 -13.39 5.15
N PRO A 434 12.79 -12.53 5.85
CA PRO A 434 12.49 -11.10 5.97
C PRO A 434 12.21 -10.36 4.65
N PRO A 435 12.89 -10.65 3.52
CA PRO A 435 12.62 -9.98 2.24
C PRO A 435 11.30 -10.38 1.56
N TYR A 436 10.64 -11.46 1.98
CA TYR A 436 9.55 -12.07 1.22
C TYR A 436 8.23 -12.10 1.98
N SER A 437 8.26 -12.25 3.30
CA SER A 437 7.05 -12.30 4.13
C SER A 437 7.33 -11.90 5.57
N SER A 438 6.33 -12.08 6.44
CA SER A 438 6.43 -12.01 7.89
C SER A 438 6.25 -13.40 8.49
N ALA A 439 6.62 -13.59 9.76
CA ALA A 439 6.47 -14.87 10.46
C ALA A 439 5.02 -15.39 10.47
N LYS A 440 4.04 -14.47 10.35
CA LYS A 440 2.65 -14.76 9.99
C LYS A 440 2.37 -13.99 8.72
N ASP A 441 2.07 -14.69 7.63
CA ASP A 441 1.77 -14.03 6.36
C ASP A 441 0.46 -13.23 6.49
N PRO A 442 0.27 -12.14 5.73
CA PRO A 442 -1.01 -11.45 5.61
C PRO A 442 -2.22 -12.38 5.40
N VAL A 443 -2.06 -13.51 4.71
CA VAL A 443 -3.12 -14.52 4.54
C VAL A 443 -3.45 -15.23 5.87
N ASN A 444 -2.45 -15.58 6.68
CA ASN A 444 -2.70 -16.14 8.01
C ASN A 444 -3.40 -15.11 8.91
N MET A 445 -2.98 -13.84 8.82
CA MET A 445 -3.59 -12.74 9.57
C MET A 445 -5.07 -12.55 9.20
N LEU A 446 -5.44 -12.67 7.93
CA LEU A 446 -6.84 -12.71 7.50
C LEU A 446 -7.62 -13.86 8.16
N GLY A 447 -7.05 -15.08 8.18
CA GLY A 447 -7.67 -16.24 8.83
C GLY A 447 -7.90 -16.01 10.34
N PHE A 448 -6.91 -15.49 11.06
CA PHE A 448 -7.05 -15.17 12.49
C PHE A 448 -8.10 -14.10 12.76
N VAL A 449 -8.15 -13.05 11.93
CA VAL A 449 -9.15 -11.98 12.10
C VAL A 449 -10.55 -12.50 11.79
N ALA A 450 -10.73 -13.28 10.73
CA ALA A 450 -12.01 -13.90 10.39
C ALA A 450 -12.52 -14.81 11.53
N GLU A 451 -11.65 -15.65 12.12
CA GLU A 451 -11.99 -16.50 13.26
C GLU A 451 -12.40 -15.66 14.48
N ASN A 452 -11.68 -14.58 14.77
CA ASN A 452 -12.00 -13.68 15.87
C ASN A 452 -13.37 -12.99 15.69
N ILE A 453 -13.77 -12.69 14.46
CA ILE A 453 -15.10 -12.13 14.15
C ILE A 453 -16.18 -13.18 14.45
N ILE A 454 -16.02 -14.41 13.96
CA ILE A 454 -16.97 -15.51 14.18
C ILE A 454 -17.13 -15.81 15.68
N GLN A 455 -16.02 -15.83 16.42
CA GLN A 455 -16.01 -16.07 17.86
C GLN A 455 -16.49 -14.86 18.68
N ASN A 456 -16.95 -13.78 18.04
CA ASN A 456 -17.35 -12.53 18.69
C ASN A 456 -16.26 -11.93 19.61
N LYS A 457 -14.99 -12.24 19.36
CA LYS A 457 -13.86 -11.64 20.08
C LYS A 457 -13.64 -10.20 19.65
N VAL A 458 -13.96 -9.88 18.39
CA VAL A 458 -13.95 -8.52 17.83
C VAL A 458 -15.13 -8.35 16.89
N LYS A 459 -15.64 -7.13 16.79
CA LYS A 459 -16.58 -6.71 15.76
C LYS A 459 -15.94 -5.60 14.95
N LEU A 460 -15.98 -5.68 13.63
CA LEU A 460 -15.54 -4.59 12.77
C LEU A 460 -16.73 -3.69 12.48
N SER A 461 -16.52 -2.37 12.46
CA SER A 461 -17.51 -1.44 11.94
C SER A 461 -17.55 -1.53 10.41
N LYS A 462 -18.57 -0.94 9.80
CA LYS A 462 -18.49 -0.61 8.38
C LYS A 462 -17.45 0.47 8.14
N TRP A 463 -16.91 0.47 6.92
CA TRP A 463 -16.02 1.54 6.48
C TRP A 463 -16.74 2.90 6.47
N ASN A 464 -18.06 2.90 6.23
CA ASN A 464 -18.88 4.11 6.16
C ASN A 464 -19.68 4.43 7.43
N ASP A 465 -19.47 3.69 8.52
CA ASP A 465 -20.07 4.03 9.83
C ASP A 465 -19.48 5.33 10.40
N ILE A 466 -18.33 5.77 9.88
CA ILE A 466 -17.68 7.02 10.23
C ILE A 466 -17.46 7.80 8.95
N ASN A 467 -18.19 8.89 8.81
CA ASN A 467 -18.04 9.80 7.69
C ASN A 467 -17.53 11.16 8.22
N PRO A 468 -16.41 11.68 7.68
CA PRO A 468 -15.85 12.95 8.14
C PRO A 468 -16.73 14.16 7.80
N GLU A 469 -17.66 14.05 6.85
CA GLU A 469 -18.50 15.16 6.39
C GLU A 469 -19.74 15.39 7.25
N VAL A 470 -20.09 14.45 8.15
CA VAL A 470 -21.30 14.51 8.97
C VAL A 470 -20.99 14.24 10.43
N LYS A 471 -21.87 14.70 11.32
CA LYS A 471 -21.79 14.36 12.74
C LYS A 471 -22.19 12.90 12.92
N ASN A 472 -21.26 12.09 13.40
CA ASN A 472 -21.50 10.67 13.67
C ASN A 472 -22.16 10.51 15.06
N ASP A 473 -23.14 9.61 15.16
CA ASP A 473 -23.81 9.25 16.42
C ASP A 473 -23.09 8.09 17.14
N VAL A 474 -21.76 8.20 17.20
CA VAL A 474 -20.86 7.21 17.82
C VAL A 474 -19.68 7.93 18.48
N THR A 475 -19.15 7.33 19.53
CA THR A 475 -17.90 7.78 20.17
C THR A 475 -16.72 7.21 19.39
N ILE A 476 -16.04 8.08 18.65
CA ILE A 476 -14.83 7.74 17.91
C ILE A 476 -13.65 7.78 18.88
N LEU A 477 -13.10 6.62 19.26
CA LEU A 477 -11.98 6.51 20.20
C LEU A 477 -10.67 6.32 19.44
N ASP A 478 -9.85 7.36 19.38
CA ASP A 478 -8.51 7.30 18.78
C ASP A 478 -7.47 6.90 19.84
N ILE A 479 -6.88 5.72 19.69
CA ILE A 479 -5.90 5.18 20.64
C ILE A 479 -4.45 5.37 20.21
N ARG A 480 -4.20 6.21 19.20
CA ARG A 480 -2.87 6.59 18.74
C ARG A 480 -2.20 7.57 19.70
N GLU A 481 -0.87 7.66 19.58
CA GLU A 481 -0.08 8.65 20.31
C GLU A 481 -0.25 10.05 19.67
N GLU A 482 -0.03 11.11 20.46
CA GLU A 482 -0.23 12.51 20.01
C GLU A 482 0.55 12.87 18.74
N ALA A 483 1.75 12.33 18.56
CA ALA A 483 2.55 12.54 17.36
C ALA A 483 1.87 12.06 16.08
N GLU A 484 1.05 11.00 16.16
CA GLU A 484 0.31 10.47 15.01
C GLU A 484 -0.89 11.36 14.67
N LEU A 485 -1.48 12.02 15.67
CA LEU A 485 -2.59 12.95 15.49
C LEU A 485 -2.14 14.24 14.79
N MET A 486 -0.87 14.62 14.94
CA MET A 486 -0.29 15.75 14.20
C MET A 486 -0.34 15.53 12.69
N VAL A 487 -0.22 14.28 12.22
CA VAL A 487 -0.31 13.90 10.81
C VAL A 487 -1.74 13.94 10.33
N LEU A 488 -2.59 13.18 11.01
CA LEU A 488 -3.99 13.03 10.65
C LEU A 488 -4.81 12.92 11.94
N GLU A 489 -5.57 13.97 12.22
CA GLU A 489 -6.57 13.96 13.28
C GLU A 489 -7.91 13.51 12.72
N ILE A 490 -8.58 12.61 13.42
CA ILE A 490 -9.93 12.17 13.03
C ILE A 490 -10.94 13.17 13.59
N PRO A 491 -11.79 13.80 12.77
CA PRO A 491 -12.76 14.78 13.25
C PRO A 491 -13.67 14.20 14.33
N ASN A 492 -13.88 14.98 15.40
CA ASN A 492 -14.74 14.60 16.54
C ASN A 492 -14.31 13.31 17.26
N SER A 493 -13.00 13.00 17.28
CA SER A 493 -12.48 11.85 18.01
C SER A 493 -12.04 12.21 19.43
N VAL A 494 -12.20 11.24 20.35
CA VAL A 494 -11.66 11.28 21.70
C VAL A 494 -10.32 10.55 21.67
N ASN A 495 -9.23 11.22 22.04
CA ASN A 495 -7.90 10.60 22.06
C ASN A 495 -7.55 10.05 23.45
N ILE A 496 -7.33 8.73 23.52
CA ILE A 496 -6.81 8.04 24.70
C ILE A 496 -5.78 7.01 24.24
N PRO A 497 -4.47 7.33 24.27
CA PRO A 497 -3.43 6.42 23.82
C PRO A 497 -3.55 5.03 24.47
N LEU A 498 -3.25 3.96 23.72
CA LEU A 498 -3.45 2.58 24.17
C LEU A 498 -2.80 2.28 25.54
N GLY A 499 -1.61 2.84 25.79
CA GLY A 499 -0.89 2.68 27.06
C GLY A 499 -1.62 3.30 28.26
N GLN A 500 -2.44 4.32 28.02
CA GLN A 500 -3.18 5.05 29.05
C GLN A 500 -4.62 4.52 29.21
N LEU A 501 -5.17 3.86 28.19
CA LEU A 501 -6.57 3.44 28.12
C LEU A 501 -7.07 2.73 29.38
N ARG A 502 -6.29 1.78 29.93
CA ARG A 502 -6.70 1.01 31.12
C ARG A 502 -6.92 1.88 32.36
N LYS A 503 -6.18 2.98 32.51
CA LYS A 503 -6.29 3.90 33.64
C LYS A 503 -7.38 4.96 33.44
N ARG A 504 -7.81 5.17 32.19
CA ARG A 504 -8.74 6.22 31.75
C ARG A 504 -10.08 5.67 31.26
N LEU A 505 -10.42 4.42 31.63
CA LEU A 505 -11.68 3.77 31.22
C LEU A 505 -12.93 4.52 31.71
N ASN A 506 -12.83 5.22 32.84
CA ASN A 506 -13.89 6.01 33.44
C ASN A 506 -14.25 7.28 32.64
N GLU A 507 -13.42 7.69 31.69
CA GLU A 507 -13.72 8.81 30.78
C GLU A 507 -14.69 8.40 29.67
N LEU A 508 -14.92 7.09 29.49
CA LEU A 508 -15.80 6.53 28.48
C LEU A 508 -17.07 5.98 29.12
N ASN A 509 -18.22 6.21 28.48
CA ASN A 509 -19.47 5.63 28.90
C ASN A 509 -19.62 4.21 28.33
N LYS A 510 -20.07 3.26 29.18
CA LYS A 510 -20.13 1.83 28.84
C LYS A 510 -21.26 1.46 27.88
N ASP A 511 -22.31 2.28 27.82
CA ASP A 511 -23.47 2.05 26.97
C ASP A 511 -23.35 2.72 25.59
N ASP A 512 -22.37 3.63 25.41
CA ASP A 512 -22.09 4.29 24.14
C ASP A 512 -21.67 3.28 23.06
N LYS A 513 -22.00 3.61 21.81
CA LYS A 513 -21.43 2.93 20.63
C LYS A 513 -20.02 3.49 20.41
N ILE A 514 -19.00 2.67 20.64
CA ILE A 514 -17.59 3.07 20.53
C ILE A 514 -16.96 2.42 19.30
N ILE A 515 -16.38 3.25 18.43
CA ILE A 515 -15.58 2.77 17.31
C ILE A 515 -14.11 3.14 17.55
N VAL A 516 -13.26 2.12 17.64
CA VAL A 516 -11.85 2.27 18.02
C VAL A 516 -10.95 2.39 16.80
N PHE A 517 -10.14 3.45 16.77
CA PHE A 517 -9.17 3.75 15.72
C PHE A 517 -7.73 3.62 16.19
N CYS A 518 -6.89 3.14 15.29
CA CYS A 518 -5.44 3.25 15.36
C CYS A 518 -4.86 3.28 13.95
N ALA A 519 -3.54 3.33 13.80
CA ALA A 519 -2.94 3.45 12.47
C ALA A 519 -3.32 2.32 11.50
N VAL A 520 -3.28 1.05 11.95
CA VAL A 520 -3.41 -0.14 11.08
C VAL A 520 -4.39 -1.20 11.61
N GLY A 521 -5.19 -0.88 12.62
CA GLY A 521 -6.19 -1.78 13.25
C GLY A 521 -5.68 -2.71 14.36
N VAL A 522 -4.39 -3.04 14.42
CA VAL A 522 -3.85 -4.01 15.42
C VAL A 522 -3.99 -3.50 16.86
N ARG A 523 -3.61 -2.24 17.12
CA ARG A 523 -3.75 -1.63 18.45
C ARG A 523 -5.23 -1.45 18.82
N SER A 524 -6.08 -1.15 17.84
CA SER A 524 -7.53 -1.03 18.03
C SER A 524 -8.15 -2.33 18.51
N TYR A 525 -7.70 -3.47 17.97
CA TYR A 525 -8.14 -4.78 18.47
C TYR A 525 -7.82 -4.95 19.97
N ASN A 526 -6.60 -4.62 20.39
CA ASN A 526 -6.21 -4.73 21.81
C ASN A 526 -7.03 -3.80 22.72
N ALA A 527 -7.29 -2.57 22.25
CA ALA A 527 -8.16 -1.63 22.95
C ALA A 527 -9.61 -2.15 23.01
N ALA A 528 -10.16 -2.65 21.90
CA ALA A 528 -11.50 -3.20 21.85
C ALA A 528 -11.67 -4.39 22.79
N ARG A 529 -10.70 -5.33 22.82
CA ARG A 529 -10.68 -6.43 23.80
C ARG A 529 -10.66 -5.91 25.23
N THR A 530 -9.82 -4.90 25.50
CA THR A 530 -9.74 -4.29 26.84
C THR A 530 -11.09 -3.69 27.25
N LEU A 531 -11.76 -2.96 26.36
CA LEU A 531 -13.09 -2.38 26.62
C LEU A 531 -14.15 -3.46 26.82
N MET A 532 -14.24 -4.44 25.92
CA MET A 532 -15.24 -5.51 25.98
C MET A 532 -15.15 -6.30 27.30
N GLU A 533 -13.94 -6.66 27.73
CA GLU A 533 -13.72 -7.36 29.00
C GLU A 533 -14.00 -6.49 30.24
N ASN A 534 -14.06 -5.16 30.09
CA ASN A 534 -14.44 -4.22 31.16
C ASN A 534 -15.94 -3.81 31.12
N GLY A 535 -16.75 -4.54 30.35
CA GLY A 535 -18.20 -4.43 30.34
C GLY A 535 -18.76 -3.39 29.35
N PHE A 536 -17.95 -2.91 28.41
CA PHE A 536 -18.44 -2.09 27.29
C PHE A 536 -19.14 -3.00 26.26
N LYS A 537 -20.41 -2.71 25.95
CA LYS A 537 -21.26 -3.62 25.16
C LYS A 537 -21.17 -3.41 23.65
N ASN A 538 -20.98 -2.16 23.22
CA ASN A 538 -21.10 -1.74 21.82
C ASN A 538 -19.76 -1.23 21.26
N VAL A 539 -18.74 -2.11 21.29
CA VAL A 539 -17.39 -1.76 20.82
C VAL A 539 -17.11 -2.41 19.46
N THR A 540 -16.74 -1.60 18.48
CA THR A 540 -16.28 -2.05 17.17
C THR A 540 -14.92 -1.46 16.82
N VAL A 541 -14.19 -2.13 15.93
CA VAL A 541 -12.91 -1.65 15.41
C VAL A 541 -13.10 -1.13 13.98
N TYR A 542 -12.60 0.07 13.69
CA TYR A 542 -12.62 0.56 12.33
C TYR A 542 -11.69 -0.28 11.43
N PRO A 543 -12.15 -0.74 10.25
CA PRO A 543 -11.37 -1.61 9.37
C PRO A 543 -10.06 -0.97 8.92
N ALA A 544 -8.96 -1.75 8.93
CA ALA A 544 -7.64 -1.38 8.43
C ALA A 544 -6.97 -0.07 8.93
N GLY A 545 -7.61 0.70 9.81
CA GLY A 545 -7.01 1.86 10.49
C GLY A 545 -7.06 3.18 9.70
N THR A 546 -6.22 4.14 10.10
CA THR A 546 -6.29 5.53 9.65
C THR A 546 -5.86 5.74 8.21
N ASN A 547 -4.88 4.97 7.72
CA ASN A 547 -4.45 5.05 6.32
C ASN A 547 -5.60 4.66 5.39
N PHE A 548 -6.29 3.57 5.70
CA PHE A 548 -7.48 3.15 4.96
C PHE A 548 -8.58 4.22 5.01
N TYR A 549 -8.87 4.79 6.19
CA TYR A 549 -9.82 5.90 6.32
C TYR A 549 -9.47 7.12 5.46
N LYS A 550 -8.20 7.56 5.49
CA LYS A 550 -7.71 8.68 4.68
C LYS A 550 -7.90 8.41 3.18
N GLN A 551 -7.59 7.20 2.73
CA GLN A 551 -7.69 6.83 1.33
C GLN A 551 -9.14 6.67 0.86
N VAL A 552 -10.02 6.10 1.69
CA VAL A 552 -11.45 5.97 1.37
C VAL A 552 -12.12 7.35 1.26
N TYR A 553 -11.74 8.29 2.12
CA TYR A 553 -12.26 9.66 2.13
C TYR A 553 -11.30 10.68 1.51
N TYR A 554 -10.51 10.26 0.51
CA TYR A 554 -9.47 11.12 -0.08
C TYR A 554 -10.01 12.46 -0.61
N ASN A 555 -11.24 12.48 -1.14
CA ASN A 555 -11.89 13.70 -1.63
C ASN A 555 -12.10 14.74 -0.52
N PHE A 556 -12.46 14.30 0.70
CA PHE A 556 -12.61 15.18 1.85
C PHE A 556 -11.25 15.77 2.23
N PHE A 557 -10.25 14.90 2.44
CA PHE A 557 -8.93 15.31 2.89
C PHE A 557 -8.20 16.21 1.89
N ASN A 558 -8.25 15.90 0.59
CA ASN A 558 -7.68 16.75 -0.46
C ASN A 558 -8.35 18.15 -0.51
N LYS A 559 -9.67 18.25 -0.28
CA LYS A 559 -10.38 19.54 -0.25
C LYS A 559 -9.98 20.37 0.98
N THR A 560 -9.88 19.76 2.16
CA THR A 560 -9.43 20.45 3.38
C THR A 560 -7.98 20.91 3.28
N GLU A 561 -7.10 20.10 2.69
CA GLU A 561 -5.70 20.48 2.44
C GLU A 561 -5.59 21.71 1.54
N ASN A 562 -6.45 21.83 0.51
CA ASN A 562 -6.50 22.99 -0.38
C ASN A 562 -7.13 24.25 0.25
N ARG A 563 -8.07 24.10 1.20
CA ARG A 563 -8.68 25.24 1.91
C ARG A 563 -7.75 25.87 2.95
N MET A 564 -6.80 25.11 3.50
CA MET A 564 -5.76 25.65 4.39
C MET A 564 -4.66 26.42 3.64
N SER A 565 -4.69 26.44 2.30
CA SER A 565 -3.68 27.08 1.43
C SER A 565 -4.19 28.31 0.65
N THR A 566 -5.30 28.94 1.04
CA THR A 566 -5.79 30.18 0.39
C THR A 566 -5.42 31.42 1.22
N PRO A 567 -4.62 32.38 0.70
CA PRO A 567 -4.61 33.76 1.20
C PRO A 567 -5.92 34.49 0.82
N PRO A 568 -6.26 35.61 1.47
CA PRO A 568 -7.47 36.38 1.14
C PRO A 568 -7.44 36.87 -0.31
N ALA A 569 -8.64 37.04 -0.86
CA ALA A 569 -8.95 37.15 -2.29
C ALA A 569 -8.22 38.23 -3.12
N ALA A 570 -8.10 37.89 -4.41
CA ALA A 570 -7.88 38.72 -5.59
C ALA A 570 -6.49 39.36 -5.77
N GLN A 571 -5.66 38.76 -6.64
CA GLN A 571 -4.85 39.46 -7.65
C GLN A 571 -4.28 38.47 -8.69
N GLU A 572 -3.97 39.01 -9.86
CA GLU A 572 -3.87 38.40 -11.19
C GLU A 572 -2.92 37.19 -11.37
N GLU A 573 -3.25 36.36 -12.36
CA GLU A 573 -2.47 35.22 -12.84
C GLU A 573 -1.01 35.59 -13.18
N VAL A 574 -0.07 35.20 -12.32
CA VAL A 574 1.33 35.06 -12.71
C VAL A 574 1.52 33.64 -13.25
N LYS A 575 1.60 33.51 -14.58
CA LYS A 575 2.02 32.28 -15.27
C LYS A 575 3.43 31.90 -14.81
N VAL A 576 3.53 30.85 -13.99
CA VAL A 576 4.81 30.20 -13.69
C VAL A 576 5.09 29.17 -14.79
N ASN A 577 6.04 29.50 -15.67
CA ASN A 577 6.58 28.58 -16.66
C ASN A 577 7.32 27.42 -15.95
N PHE A 578 6.83 26.20 -16.11
CA PHE A 578 7.57 24.99 -15.77
C PHE A 578 8.64 24.72 -16.83
N ASN A 579 9.76 25.43 -16.75
CA ASN A 579 11.00 24.95 -17.36
C ASN A 579 11.71 24.04 -16.36
N ASN A 580 11.96 22.80 -16.78
CA ASN A 580 12.86 21.85 -16.15
C ASN A 580 14.26 22.47 -16.02
N ALA A 581 14.50 23.14 -14.90
CA ALA A 581 15.83 23.38 -14.38
C ALA A 581 15.93 22.59 -13.07
N ALA A 582 16.85 21.63 -13.02
CA ALA A 582 17.20 20.95 -11.79
C ALA A 582 17.52 22.01 -10.73
N ALA A 583 16.72 22.07 -9.67
CA ALA A 583 17.00 22.92 -8.52
C ALA A 583 18.41 22.57 -8.01
N PRO A 584 19.23 23.56 -7.61
CA PRO A 584 20.55 23.29 -7.07
C PRO A 584 20.39 22.39 -5.85
N LYS A 585 20.99 21.18 -5.88
CA LYS A 585 21.02 20.27 -4.73
C LYS A 585 21.75 20.96 -3.58
N ALA A 586 21.02 21.59 -2.68
CA ALA A 586 21.52 21.86 -1.34
C ALA A 586 21.90 20.50 -0.72
N LYS A 587 23.16 20.36 -0.29
CA LYS A 587 23.66 19.13 0.33
C LYS A 587 22.88 18.93 1.64
N ALA A 588 22.10 17.86 1.75
CA ALA A 588 21.41 17.53 3.01
C ALA A 588 22.46 17.33 4.12
N SER A 589 22.25 17.95 5.28
CA SER A 589 23.14 17.76 6.44
C SER A 589 22.97 16.36 7.02
N ILE A 590 21.76 15.76 6.94
CA ILE A 590 21.44 14.45 7.51
C ILE A 590 20.52 13.65 6.57
N GLN A 591 20.83 12.36 6.37
CA GLN A 591 19.99 11.40 5.67
C GLN A 591 19.36 10.40 6.65
N VAL A 592 18.04 10.21 6.57
CA VAL A 592 17.29 9.30 7.43
C VAL A 592 16.55 8.28 6.57
N ASP A 593 16.95 7.01 6.69
CA ASP A 593 16.18 5.93 6.06
C ASP A 593 15.05 5.45 6.99
N CYS A 594 13.82 5.67 6.54
CA CYS A 594 12.57 5.20 7.16
C CYS A 594 11.93 4.06 6.35
N SER A 595 12.63 3.49 5.37
CA SER A 595 12.12 2.38 4.56
C SER A 595 11.70 1.20 5.44
N GLY A 596 10.54 0.61 5.10
CA GLY A 596 9.96 -0.49 5.85
C GLY A 596 9.20 -0.10 7.13
N LEU A 597 9.31 1.13 7.64
CA LEU A 597 8.46 1.61 8.74
C LEU A 597 7.04 1.88 8.25
N GLN A 598 6.04 1.57 9.08
CA GLN A 598 4.62 1.79 8.80
C GLN A 598 4.18 3.10 9.43
N CYS A 599 3.10 3.74 8.96
CA CYS A 599 2.47 4.84 9.71
C CYS A 599 2.18 4.40 11.16
N PRO A 600 2.68 5.13 12.17
CA PRO A 600 3.28 6.48 12.11
C PRO A 600 4.82 6.54 12.07
N GLY A 601 5.52 5.40 12.03
CA GLY A 601 6.96 5.24 12.17
C GLY A 601 7.85 6.21 11.37
N PRO A 602 7.63 6.41 10.05
CA PRO A 602 8.39 7.41 9.31
C PRO A 602 8.26 8.81 9.90
N ILE A 603 7.03 9.28 10.17
CA ILE A 603 6.81 10.61 10.77
C ILE A 603 7.35 10.70 12.19
N MET A 604 7.20 9.67 13.02
CA MET A 604 7.80 9.66 14.35
C MET A 604 9.32 9.82 14.26
N LYS A 605 9.97 9.15 13.31
CA LYS A 605 11.41 9.27 13.09
C LYS A 605 11.78 10.65 12.52
N VAL A 606 10.95 11.26 11.66
CA VAL A 606 11.09 12.67 11.25
C VAL A 606 10.99 13.61 12.45
N TYR A 607 9.95 13.48 13.27
CA TYR A 607 9.72 14.28 14.46
C TYR A 607 10.87 14.16 15.46
N GLU A 608 11.33 12.94 15.74
CA GLU A 608 12.49 12.67 16.58
C GLU A 608 13.80 13.21 16.00
N THR A 609 13.95 13.22 14.67
CA THR A 609 15.14 13.74 14.01
C THR A 609 15.12 15.26 13.99
N ILE A 610 14.01 15.91 13.67
CA ILE A 610 13.88 17.37 13.71
C ILE A 610 14.12 17.92 15.12
N LYS A 611 13.72 17.19 16.16
CA LYS A 611 14.06 17.53 17.54
C LYS A 611 15.56 17.52 17.84
N LYS A 612 16.39 16.87 17.01
CA LYS A 612 17.84 16.70 17.20
C LYS A 612 18.70 17.57 16.27
N VAL A 613 18.11 18.29 15.32
CA VAL A 613 18.83 19.15 14.35
C VAL A 613 18.62 20.63 14.67
N GLU A 614 19.49 21.51 14.18
CA GLU A 614 19.43 22.95 14.45
C GLU A 614 18.49 23.67 13.46
N ASP A 615 18.01 24.87 13.80
CA ASP A 615 17.18 25.67 12.89
C ASP A 615 17.99 26.05 11.63
N GLY A 616 17.43 25.78 10.46
CA GLY A 616 18.09 25.93 9.17
C GLY A 616 18.73 24.65 8.61
N ASP A 617 18.85 23.57 9.39
CA ASP A 617 19.37 22.29 8.89
C ASP A 617 18.42 21.62 7.89
N ILE A 618 19.00 20.98 6.87
CA ILE A 618 18.27 20.27 5.81
C ILE A 618 18.40 18.77 6.02
N ILE A 619 17.28 18.11 6.26
CA ILE A 619 17.21 16.65 6.39
C ILE A 619 16.53 16.03 5.15
N GLU A 620 17.08 14.92 4.69
CA GLU A 620 16.53 14.09 3.63
C GLU A 620 16.02 12.78 4.23
N VAL A 621 14.77 12.44 4.00
CA VAL A 621 14.10 11.27 4.60
C VAL A 621 13.50 10.41 3.52
N SER A 622 13.89 9.12 3.46
CA SER A 622 13.32 8.15 2.51
C SER A 622 12.32 7.23 3.21
N ALA A 623 11.12 7.07 2.68
CA ALA A 623 10.12 6.10 3.17
C ALA A 623 9.40 5.38 2.03
N THR A 624 8.88 4.20 2.32
CA THR A 624 8.19 3.31 1.36
C THR A 624 6.68 3.44 1.41
N ASP A 625 6.18 4.31 2.28
CA ASP A 625 4.77 4.64 2.41
C ASP A 625 4.39 5.70 1.37
N SER A 626 3.37 5.44 0.55
CA SER A 626 2.86 6.37 -0.47
C SER A 626 2.17 7.59 0.13
N GLY A 627 1.69 7.52 1.38
CA GLY A 627 1.15 8.67 2.11
C GLY A 627 2.22 9.62 2.64
N PHE A 628 3.47 9.14 2.79
CA PHE A 628 4.52 9.81 3.56
C PHE A 628 4.82 11.24 3.10
N ALA A 629 4.91 11.49 1.79
CA ALA A 629 5.23 12.83 1.29
C ALA A 629 4.16 13.87 1.68
N ARG A 630 2.88 13.50 1.59
CA ARG A 630 1.75 14.35 2.00
C ARG A 630 1.68 14.50 3.52
N ASP A 631 2.00 13.43 4.24
CA ASP A 631 2.02 13.43 5.69
C ASP A 631 3.12 14.35 6.23
N VAL A 632 4.31 14.34 5.63
CA VAL A 632 5.40 15.27 5.95
C VAL A 632 5.02 16.70 5.59
N GLU A 633 4.40 16.93 4.43
CA GLU A 633 3.94 18.26 4.04
C GLU A 633 2.96 18.84 5.07
N THR A 634 1.96 18.04 5.47
CA THR A 634 0.96 18.43 6.47
C THR A 634 1.60 18.67 7.84
N TRP A 635 2.50 17.78 8.23
CA TRP A 635 3.24 17.87 9.49
C TRP A 635 4.12 19.13 9.53
N CYS A 636 4.83 19.46 8.44
CA CYS A 636 5.64 20.67 8.30
C CYS A 636 4.78 21.93 8.48
N ARG A 637 3.61 22.00 7.83
CA ARG A 637 2.65 23.11 7.99
C ARG A 637 2.18 23.29 9.43
N ARG A 638 1.92 22.20 10.15
CA ARG A 638 1.43 22.23 11.54
C ARG A 638 2.52 22.53 12.58
N THR A 639 3.77 22.24 12.26
CA THR A 639 4.92 22.37 13.16
C THR A 639 5.81 23.58 12.86
N GLY A 640 5.57 24.30 11.76
CA GLY A 640 6.35 25.47 11.34
C GLY A 640 7.67 25.14 10.63
N ASN A 641 7.85 23.89 10.18
CA ASN A 641 9.03 23.46 9.42
C ASN A 641 8.81 23.65 7.91
N THR A 642 9.90 23.79 7.14
CA THR A 642 9.83 24.09 5.69
C THR A 642 10.06 22.84 4.86
N LEU A 643 9.14 22.49 3.96
CA LEU A 643 9.35 21.43 2.96
C LEU A 643 10.13 21.98 1.76
N LEU A 644 11.32 21.44 1.47
CA LEU A 644 12.18 21.89 0.38
C LEU A 644 11.98 21.12 -0.93
N GLY A 645 11.61 19.84 -0.87
CA GLY A 645 11.38 19.04 -2.06
C GLY A 645 10.89 17.63 -1.78
N VAL A 646 10.24 17.05 -2.78
CA VAL A 646 9.78 15.66 -2.78
C VAL A 646 10.26 15.01 -4.08
N GLU A 647 11.00 13.91 -3.97
CA GLU A 647 11.51 13.13 -5.10
C GLU A 647 11.11 11.66 -4.91
N LYS A 648 10.63 11.00 -5.98
CA LYS A 648 10.32 9.56 -5.96
C LYS A 648 11.46 8.79 -6.62
N LYS A 649 12.14 7.91 -5.88
CA LYS A 649 13.21 7.02 -6.38
C LYS A 649 12.76 5.57 -6.25
N GLY A 650 12.21 5.01 -7.33
CA GLY A 650 11.66 3.64 -7.31
C GLY A 650 10.47 3.53 -6.34
N LYS A 651 10.55 2.61 -5.36
CA LYS A 651 9.56 2.43 -4.29
C LYS A 651 9.72 3.43 -3.13
N LEU A 652 10.74 4.30 -3.16
CA LEU A 652 11.04 5.24 -2.09
C LEU A 652 10.51 6.65 -2.41
N ASN A 653 9.70 7.19 -1.51
CA ASN A 653 9.40 8.62 -1.43
C ASN A 653 10.49 9.29 -0.59
N VAL A 654 11.29 10.13 -1.24
CA VAL A 654 12.38 10.91 -0.62
C VAL A 654 11.89 12.33 -0.41
N VAL A 655 11.88 12.79 0.83
CA VAL A 655 11.43 14.12 1.20
C VAL A 655 12.59 14.90 1.80
N THR A 656 12.83 16.10 1.29
CA THR A 656 13.85 17.02 1.80
C THR A 656 13.16 18.16 2.52
N LEU A 657 13.51 18.38 3.79
CA LEU A 657 12.86 19.36 4.65
C LEU A 657 13.87 20.09 5.54
N GLN A 658 13.56 21.33 5.89
CA GLN A 658 14.38 22.24 6.67
C GLN A 658 13.68 22.59 7.98
N LYS A 659 14.43 22.60 9.09
CA LYS A 659 13.89 23.04 10.38
C LYS A 659 13.76 24.57 10.42
N GLY A 660 12.59 25.09 10.82
CA GLY A 660 12.30 26.53 10.87
C GLY A 660 11.83 27.16 9.54
N ILE A 661 11.46 28.45 9.60
CA ILE A 661 10.90 29.24 8.47
C ILE A 661 12.03 30.00 7.76
N ASN A 662 12.10 29.92 6.43
CA ASN A 662 12.99 30.76 5.63
C ASN A 662 12.23 31.94 4.99
N ASN A 663 12.69 33.17 5.27
CA ASN A 663 12.14 34.44 4.79
C ASN A 663 12.67 34.82 3.39
N ALA A 664 11.79 35.36 2.51
CA ALA A 664 11.91 36.70 1.87
C ALA A 664 10.87 36.97 0.73
N PRO A 665 10.46 38.23 0.43
CA PRO A 665 10.53 39.45 1.24
C PRO A 665 9.20 40.29 1.36
N ALA A 666 9.16 41.05 2.46
CA ALA A 666 8.42 42.30 2.74
C ALA A 666 6.88 42.32 2.80
N ALA A 667 6.36 42.33 4.03
CA ALA A 667 5.17 43.12 4.39
C ALA A 667 5.30 43.63 5.84
N THR A 668 5.58 44.94 5.93
CA THR A 668 5.22 45.92 6.98
C THR A 668 5.06 45.51 8.44
N GLU A 669 5.86 46.19 9.26
CA GLU A 669 5.66 46.40 10.70
C GLU A 669 4.20 46.73 11.06
N VAL A 670 3.62 45.96 11.98
CA VAL A 670 2.53 46.44 12.85
C VAL A 670 2.82 45.99 14.29
N ALA A 671 2.98 47.03 15.11
CA ALA A 671 2.98 47.13 16.57
C ALA A 671 2.75 45.88 17.43
N ALA A 672 3.69 45.70 18.36
CA ALA A 672 3.61 44.86 19.53
C ALA A 672 2.31 45.07 20.35
N SER A 673 1.66 43.97 20.71
CA SER A 673 0.90 43.89 21.96
C SER A 673 1.17 42.52 22.60
N ASN A 674 1.77 42.57 23.78
CA ASN A 674 2.07 41.44 24.65
C ASN A 674 0.77 40.80 25.16
N ILE A 675 0.49 39.55 24.79
CA ILE A 675 -0.14 38.56 25.69
C ILE A 675 0.52 37.21 25.41
N GLY A 676 1.15 36.65 26.44
CA GLY A 676 2.12 35.55 26.34
C GLY A 676 1.56 34.22 25.83
N VAL A 677 2.32 33.63 24.91
CA VAL A 677 2.28 32.21 24.57
C VAL A 677 3.41 31.52 25.35
N PRO A 678 3.18 30.39 26.05
CA PRO A 678 4.25 29.67 26.73
C PRO A 678 5.20 29.04 25.70
N VAL A 679 6.49 29.22 25.92
CA VAL A 679 7.57 28.50 25.24
C VAL A 679 7.45 27.00 25.55
N PRO A 680 7.41 26.07 24.57
CA PRO A 680 7.50 24.65 24.86
C PRO A 680 8.82 24.04 24.38
N ALA A 681 9.58 23.41 25.29
CA ALA A 681 10.31 22.16 25.00
C ALA A 681 11.04 21.61 26.24
N ASN A 682 10.48 20.57 26.86
CA ASN A 682 11.21 19.75 27.83
C ASN A 682 12.03 18.70 27.08
N ASP A 683 13.33 18.96 26.87
CA ASP A 683 14.26 18.04 26.19
C ASP A 683 15.53 17.70 26.99
N GLY A 684 15.60 18.18 28.23
CA GLY A 684 16.68 17.88 29.17
C GLY A 684 16.79 16.38 29.49
N LYS A 685 17.93 15.98 30.04
CA LYS A 685 18.19 14.64 30.57
C LYS A 685 18.59 14.77 32.03
N THR A 686 17.87 14.09 32.90
CA THR A 686 18.22 14.01 34.32
C THR A 686 18.74 12.63 34.68
N LEU A 687 19.79 12.59 35.50
CA LEU A 687 20.36 11.36 36.03
C LEU A 687 20.52 11.50 37.56
N VAL A 688 19.91 10.61 38.34
CA VAL A 688 20.25 10.44 39.75
C VAL A 688 21.41 9.46 39.84
N VAL A 689 22.55 9.92 40.35
CA VAL A 689 23.71 9.07 40.65
C VAL A 689 23.70 8.78 42.14
N PHE A 690 23.16 7.62 42.48
CA PHE A 690 23.10 7.13 43.86
C PHE A 690 24.30 6.25 44.20
N SER A 691 24.76 5.46 43.22
CA SER A 691 25.85 4.49 43.42
C SER A 691 27.25 5.12 43.40
N GLY A 692 28.13 4.62 44.29
CA GLY A 692 29.57 4.93 44.28
C GLY A 692 30.45 3.88 43.59
N ASP A 693 29.85 2.86 42.95
CA ASP A 693 30.60 1.81 42.25
C ASP A 693 31.13 2.31 40.89
N MET A 694 32.41 2.03 40.60
CA MET A 694 33.14 2.54 39.43
C MET A 694 32.43 2.24 38.10
N ASP A 695 31.85 1.06 37.91
CA ASP A 695 31.17 0.63 36.69
C ASP A 695 29.82 1.34 36.46
N LYS A 696 29.06 1.60 37.54
CA LYS A 696 27.79 2.33 37.46
C LYS A 696 28.01 3.84 37.26
N VAL A 697 29.03 4.38 37.93
CA VAL A 697 29.47 5.76 37.73
C VAL A 697 29.99 5.94 36.30
N LEU A 698 30.80 4.99 35.78
CA LEU A 698 31.25 4.99 34.39
C LEU A 698 30.07 5.03 33.40
N ALA A 699 29.05 4.17 33.61
CA ALA A 699 27.86 4.19 32.77
C ALA A 699 27.12 5.53 32.83
N SER A 700 27.00 6.13 34.02
CA SER A 700 26.36 7.45 34.21
C SER A 700 27.04 8.54 33.38
N PHE A 701 28.38 8.60 33.41
CA PHE A 701 29.14 9.61 32.66
C PHE A 701 29.21 9.35 31.16
N VAL A 702 29.18 8.09 30.72
CA VAL A 702 29.07 7.77 29.29
C VAL A 702 27.72 8.24 28.74
N ILE A 703 26.63 8.01 29.49
CA ILE A 703 25.30 8.47 29.11
C ILE A 703 25.22 10.00 29.13
N ALA A 704 25.74 10.65 30.18
CA ALA A 704 25.73 12.10 30.30
C ALA A 704 26.55 12.79 29.20
N ASN A 705 27.77 12.33 28.92
CA ASN A 705 28.58 12.89 27.83
C ASN A 705 27.96 12.62 26.46
N GLY A 706 27.36 11.44 26.24
CA GLY A 706 26.65 11.15 25.00
C GLY A 706 25.45 12.07 24.80
N ALA A 707 24.69 12.35 25.87
CA ALA A 707 23.57 13.28 25.82
C ALA A 707 24.02 14.74 25.62
N ALA A 708 25.06 15.19 26.31
CA ALA A 708 25.62 16.53 26.17
C ALA A 708 26.24 16.76 24.78
N ALA A 709 26.94 15.76 24.22
CA ALA A 709 27.49 15.82 22.86
C ALA A 709 26.41 15.86 21.76
N MET A 710 25.16 15.48 22.10
CA MET A 710 23.98 15.65 21.23
C MET A 710 23.29 17.02 21.42
N GLY A 711 23.94 17.97 22.10
CA GLY A 711 23.42 19.31 22.36
C GLY A 711 22.28 19.37 23.37
N ARG A 712 22.06 18.30 24.15
CA ARG A 712 20.94 18.24 25.11
C ARG A 712 21.39 18.75 26.47
N PRO A 713 20.58 19.58 27.17
CA PRO A 713 20.85 19.93 28.57
C PRO A 713 20.87 18.66 29.43
N VAL A 714 21.92 18.46 30.23
CA VAL A 714 22.02 17.31 31.12
C VAL A 714 22.24 17.79 32.55
N THR A 715 21.42 17.27 33.46
CA THR A 715 21.57 17.47 34.90
C THR A 715 21.84 16.14 35.59
N MET A 716 22.96 16.05 36.29
CA MET A 716 23.32 14.90 37.12
C MET A 716 23.20 15.26 38.60
N PHE A 717 22.33 14.56 39.32
CA PHE A 717 22.08 14.75 40.74
C PHE A 717 22.76 13.64 41.56
N PHE A 718 23.78 14.00 42.31
CA PHE A 718 24.58 13.10 43.13
C PHE A 718 24.06 13.07 44.57
N THR A 719 23.72 11.88 45.04
CA THR A 719 23.17 11.65 46.38
C THR A 719 23.80 10.43 47.01
N PHE A 720 23.83 10.36 48.34
CA PHE A 720 24.45 9.29 49.11
C PHE A 720 25.84 8.91 48.57
N TRP A 721 26.07 7.64 48.24
CA TRP A 721 27.38 7.10 47.84
C TRP A 721 27.91 7.74 46.55
N GLY A 722 27.03 8.23 45.68
CA GLY A 722 27.38 8.96 44.46
C GLY A 722 28.14 10.27 44.74
N LEU A 723 27.97 10.89 45.93
CA LEU A 723 28.72 12.10 46.30
C LEU A 723 30.24 11.88 46.32
N ASN A 724 30.71 10.65 46.54
CA ASN A 724 32.14 10.34 46.56
C ASN A 724 32.83 10.56 45.21
N VAL A 725 32.06 10.52 44.11
CA VAL A 725 32.52 10.83 42.75
C VAL A 725 32.98 12.29 42.67
N LEU A 726 32.28 13.19 43.35
CA LEU A 726 32.52 14.63 43.30
C LEU A 726 33.59 15.10 44.30
N ARG A 727 34.16 14.22 45.13
CA ARG A 727 35.19 14.60 46.11
C ARG A 727 36.54 14.86 45.45
N LYS A 728 37.25 15.90 45.90
CA LYS A 728 38.64 16.16 45.55
C LYS A 728 39.53 14.98 45.98
N THR A 729 40.47 14.60 45.11
CA THR A 729 41.43 13.50 45.37
C THR A 729 42.40 13.86 46.50
N GLU A 730 42.69 15.15 46.68
CA GLU A 730 43.57 15.67 47.72
C GLU A 730 42.81 15.91 49.04
N LYS A 731 43.45 15.56 50.16
CA LYS A 731 42.85 15.73 51.49
C LYS A 731 42.75 17.20 51.87
N GLN A 732 41.54 17.67 52.13
CA GLN A 732 41.28 19.03 52.59
C GLN A 732 41.29 19.11 54.11
N ASN A 733 41.92 20.14 54.68
CA ASN A 733 41.94 20.38 56.12
C ASN A 733 40.68 21.16 56.53
N VAL A 734 39.61 20.43 56.85
CA VAL A 734 38.34 21.01 57.30
C VAL A 734 38.08 20.64 58.76
N LYS A 735 37.65 21.60 59.58
CA LYS A 735 37.23 21.36 60.97
C LYS A 735 35.84 20.71 60.98
N LYS A 736 35.74 19.49 61.50
CA LYS A 736 34.49 18.72 61.56
C LYS A 736 34.24 18.12 62.94
N PRO A 737 32.99 17.86 63.32
CA PRO A 737 32.65 16.98 64.45
C PRO A 737 33.33 15.60 64.33
N LEU A 738 33.60 14.96 65.47
CA LEU A 738 34.38 13.71 65.54
C LEU A 738 33.77 12.57 64.68
N ILE A 739 32.43 12.47 64.65
CA ILE A 739 31.69 11.45 63.90
C ILE A 739 31.81 11.70 62.39
N ASP A 740 31.63 12.94 61.95
CA ASP A 740 31.71 13.35 60.54
C ASP A 740 33.13 13.17 59.98
N ALA A 741 34.14 13.44 60.81
CA ALA A 741 35.54 13.19 60.47
C ALA A 741 35.83 11.69 60.28
N MET A 742 35.19 10.83 61.08
CA MET A 742 35.33 9.37 60.98
C MET A 742 34.63 8.82 59.72
N PHE A 743 33.39 9.26 59.44
CA PHE A 743 32.68 8.91 58.20
C PHE A 743 33.44 9.36 56.95
N GLY A 744 33.94 10.60 56.93
CA GLY A 744 34.72 11.15 55.82
C GLY A 744 36.03 10.40 55.52
N MET A 745 36.63 9.74 56.52
CA MET A 745 37.83 8.91 56.40
C MET A 745 37.54 7.51 55.85
N MET A 746 36.36 6.96 56.10
CA MET A 746 35.96 5.61 55.64
C MET A 746 35.50 5.59 54.18
N MET A 747 35.15 6.75 53.60
CA MET A 747 34.60 6.85 52.25
C MET A 747 35.67 7.16 51.19
N PRO A 748 35.51 6.66 49.95
CA PRO A 748 36.42 6.97 48.85
C PRO A 748 36.56 8.48 48.61
N GLN A 749 37.76 8.91 48.23
CA GLN A 749 38.04 10.29 47.82
C GLN A 749 38.26 10.33 46.32
N GLY A 750 37.25 10.80 45.60
CA GLY A 750 37.30 10.97 44.15
C GLY A 750 37.18 9.67 43.35
N VAL A 751 37.06 9.84 42.04
CA VAL A 751 36.80 8.77 41.07
C VAL A 751 37.90 7.71 40.96
N SER A 752 39.12 8.03 41.36
CA SER A 752 40.28 7.11 41.31
C SER A 752 40.21 6.02 42.38
N LYS A 753 39.50 6.24 43.49
CA LYS A 753 39.35 5.30 44.62
C LYS A 753 38.06 4.48 44.58
N LEU A 754 37.23 4.64 43.54
CA LEU A 754 36.00 3.87 43.38
C LEU A 754 36.29 2.41 43.02
N LYS A 755 35.44 1.52 43.50
CA LYS A 755 35.57 0.05 43.37
C LYS A 755 34.51 -0.49 42.42
N LEU A 756 34.78 -1.60 41.73
CA LEU A 756 33.76 -2.29 40.93
C LEU A 756 32.64 -2.87 41.81
N SER A 757 31.40 -2.80 41.33
CA SER A 757 30.21 -3.32 41.99
C SER A 757 30.22 -4.85 42.15
N LYS A 758 30.83 -5.55 41.20
CA LYS A 758 31.00 -7.02 41.18
C LYS A 758 32.41 -7.37 40.72
N MET A 759 32.87 -8.57 41.10
CA MET A 759 34.19 -9.09 40.74
C MET A 759 35.35 -8.19 41.19
N HIS A 760 35.21 -7.53 42.35
CA HIS A 760 36.26 -6.65 42.90
C HIS A 760 37.59 -7.39 43.17
N MET A 761 37.54 -8.67 43.58
CA MET A 761 38.72 -9.55 43.80
C MET A 761 39.84 -8.86 44.60
N GLY A 762 39.49 -8.25 45.74
CA GLY A 762 40.47 -7.54 46.59
C GLY A 762 41.10 -6.28 45.95
N GLY A 763 40.55 -5.78 44.84
CA GLY A 763 41.07 -4.64 44.07
C GLY A 763 41.66 -5.03 42.72
N MET A 764 41.94 -6.32 42.50
CA MET A 764 42.48 -6.82 41.23
C MET A 764 41.51 -6.62 40.06
N GLY A 765 40.21 -6.79 40.29
CA GLY A 765 39.20 -6.58 39.24
C GLY A 765 39.13 -5.12 38.79
N THR A 766 39.20 -4.17 39.74
CA THR A 766 39.21 -2.73 39.46
C THR A 766 40.45 -2.34 38.65
N ALA A 767 41.63 -2.84 39.03
CA ALA A 767 42.87 -2.60 38.30
C ALA A 767 42.85 -3.21 36.89
N MET A 768 42.32 -4.43 36.75
CA MET A 768 42.15 -5.10 35.46
C MET A 768 41.20 -4.33 34.54
N MET A 769 40.05 -3.86 35.04
CA MET A 769 39.10 -3.07 34.25
C MET A 769 39.73 -1.75 33.77
N ARG A 770 40.44 -1.02 34.64
CA ARG A 770 41.16 0.21 34.24
C ARG A 770 42.22 -0.06 33.19
N LYS A 771 42.94 -1.18 33.28
CA LYS A 771 43.90 -1.60 32.26
C LYS A 771 43.21 -1.91 30.93
N VAL A 772 42.11 -2.67 30.94
CA VAL A 772 41.33 -2.99 29.72
C VAL A 772 40.77 -1.73 29.07
N MET A 773 40.28 -0.76 29.85
CA MET A 773 39.82 0.52 29.33
C MET A 773 40.95 1.26 28.62
N LYS A 774 42.13 1.33 29.24
CA LYS A 774 43.33 1.94 28.63
C LYS A 774 43.77 1.22 27.35
N ASP A 775 43.82 -0.12 27.37
CA ASP A 775 44.22 -0.94 26.22
C ASP A 775 43.24 -0.81 25.04
N LYS A 776 41.97 -0.48 25.32
CA LYS A 776 40.91 -0.26 24.32
C LYS A 776 40.66 1.22 23.99
N ASN A 777 41.53 2.14 24.43
CA ASN A 777 41.37 3.58 24.23
C ASN A 777 40.02 4.14 24.73
N ILE A 778 39.47 3.59 25.81
CA ILE A 778 38.32 4.15 26.51
C ILE A 778 38.84 5.19 27.51
N ASP A 779 38.25 6.39 27.49
CA ASP A 779 38.59 7.47 28.41
C ASP A 779 38.54 7.03 29.87
N SER A 780 39.45 7.56 30.70
CA SER A 780 39.40 7.31 32.13
C SER A 780 38.15 7.95 32.75
N LEU A 781 37.75 7.50 33.93
CA LEU A 781 36.59 8.08 34.61
C LEU A 781 36.84 9.55 34.98
N GLU A 782 38.10 9.87 35.30
CA GLU A 782 38.60 11.22 35.51
C GLU A 782 38.40 12.09 34.25
N ASP A 783 38.75 11.57 33.07
CA ASP A 783 38.57 12.28 31.80
C ASP A 783 37.10 12.46 31.45
N LEU A 784 36.25 11.46 31.72
CA LEU A 784 34.82 11.51 31.45
C LEU A 784 34.09 12.52 32.36
N VAL A 785 34.50 12.65 33.62
CA VAL A 785 33.99 13.71 34.52
C VAL A 785 34.36 15.08 33.99
N LYS A 786 35.63 15.26 33.59
CA LYS A 786 36.10 16.53 33.03
C LYS A 786 35.38 16.88 31.73
N LYS A 787 35.26 15.94 30.80
CA LYS A 787 34.50 16.13 29.55
C LYS A 787 33.04 16.49 29.81
N ALA A 788 32.40 15.89 30.82
CA ALA A 788 31.01 16.22 31.15
C ALA A 788 30.89 17.67 31.61
N MET A 789 31.80 18.12 32.48
CA MET A 789 31.85 19.51 32.94
C MET A 789 32.17 20.49 31.82
N ASP A 790 33.16 20.18 30.98
CA ASP A 790 33.56 21.00 29.83
C ASP A 790 32.42 21.11 28.79
N ASN A 791 31.58 20.07 28.67
CA ASN A 791 30.39 20.04 27.82
C ASN A 791 29.13 20.65 28.47
N GLY A 792 29.26 21.32 29.63
CA GLY A 792 28.14 22.03 30.27
C GLY A 792 27.12 21.13 30.99
N VAL A 793 27.49 19.88 31.35
CA VAL A 793 26.65 19.03 32.20
C VAL A 793 26.54 19.65 33.59
N LYS A 794 25.31 19.93 34.03
CA LYS A 794 25.02 20.49 35.35
C LYS A 794 25.17 19.43 36.43
N MET A 795 26.14 19.58 37.32
CA MET A 795 26.44 18.63 38.39
C MET A 795 25.90 19.15 39.72
N ILE A 796 24.92 18.46 40.30
CA ILE A 796 24.27 18.88 41.55
C ILE A 796 24.63 17.90 42.68
N ALA A 797 25.21 18.41 43.77
CA ALA A 797 25.40 17.68 45.01
C ALA A 797 24.21 17.88 45.95
N CYS A 798 23.62 16.77 46.42
CA CYS A 798 22.49 16.80 47.35
C CYS A 798 22.92 17.29 48.74
N THR A 799 22.47 18.48 49.15
CA THR A 799 22.82 19.09 50.44
C THR A 799 22.43 18.23 51.64
N MET A 800 21.25 17.59 51.62
CA MET A 800 20.84 16.67 52.69
C MET A 800 21.77 15.47 52.80
N SER A 801 22.22 14.90 51.67
CA SER A 801 23.18 13.79 51.68
C SER A 801 24.56 14.25 52.17
N MET A 802 24.98 15.47 51.83
CA MET A 802 26.22 16.06 52.33
C MET A 802 26.20 16.20 53.86
N ASP A 803 25.10 16.70 54.42
CA ASP A 803 24.92 16.83 55.88
C ASP A 803 24.96 15.47 56.57
N VAL A 804 24.24 14.48 56.03
CA VAL A 804 24.19 13.12 56.60
C VAL A 804 25.56 12.41 56.54
N MET A 805 26.34 12.67 55.50
CA MET A 805 27.63 12.03 55.27
C MET A 805 28.82 12.84 55.79
N GLY A 806 28.57 14.01 56.40
CA GLY A 806 29.60 14.91 56.92
C GLY A 806 30.56 15.42 55.84
N ILE A 807 30.11 15.61 54.60
CA ILE A 807 30.90 16.11 53.47
C ILE A 807 30.69 17.61 53.35
N THR A 808 31.75 18.41 53.41
CA THR A 808 31.65 19.87 53.28
C THR A 808 31.93 20.33 51.85
N LYS A 809 31.51 21.55 51.51
CA LYS A 809 31.66 22.11 50.16
C LYS A 809 33.11 22.19 49.73
N GLU A 810 34.02 22.45 50.66
CA GLU A 810 35.47 22.57 50.42
C GLU A 810 36.09 21.24 49.94
N GLU A 811 35.45 20.11 50.22
CA GLU A 811 35.91 18.77 49.82
C GLU A 811 35.47 18.35 48.42
N LEU A 812 34.58 19.12 47.76
CA LEU A 812 34.05 18.79 46.44
C LEU A 812 34.82 19.53 45.33
N ILE A 813 34.85 18.94 44.13
CA ILE A 813 35.47 19.55 42.94
C ILE A 813 34.78 20.86 42.58
N ASP A 814 35.54 21.79 41.98
CA ASP A 814 35.01 23.11 41.62
C ASP A 814 34.00 22.96 40.47
N GLY A 815 32.95 23.80 40.41
CA GLY A 815 31.90 23.73 39.38
C GLY A 815 30.69 22.84 39.72
N VAL A 816 30.59 22.34 40.96
CA VAL A 816 29.42 21.60 41.46
C VAL A 816 28.41 22.57 42.10
N GLU A 817 27.13 22.42 41.75
CA GLU A 817 26.02 23.14 42.38
C GLU A 817 25.52 22.39 43.63
N PHE A 818 24.98 23.13 44.60
CA PHE A 818 24.49 22.59 45.86
C PHE A 818 22.99 22.81 45.96
N ALA A 819 22.20 21.74 45.84
CA ALA A 819 20.74 21.86 45.90
C ALA A 819 20.07 20.65 46.55
N GLY A 820 18.83 20.85 46.99
CA GLY A 820 17.97 19.79 47.49
C GLY A 820 17.20 19.09 46.36
N VAL A 821 16.40 18.09 46.74
CA VAL A 821 15.58 17.32 45.78
C VAL A 821 14.61 18.18 44.97
N GLY A 822 14.13 19.30 45.51
CA GLY A 822 13.18 20.19 44.81
C GLY A 822 13.77 20.84 43.55
N THR A 823 15.03 21.29 43.57
CA THR A 823 15.70 21.86 42.40
C THR A 823 15.91 20.80 41.31
N TYR A 824 16.31 19.59 41.73
CA TYR A 824 16.44 18.47 40.82
C TYR A 824 15.09 18.05 40.21
N LEU A 825 14.01 18.04 41.00
CA LEU A 825 12.67 17.73 40.50
C LEU A 825 12.20 18.79 39.49
N GLY A 826 12.55 20.06 39.68
CA GLY A 826 12.32 21.11 38.67
C GLY A 826 13.04 20.81 37.35
N ASP A 827 14.35 20.52 37.41
CA ASP A 827 15.13 20.13 36.23
C ASP A 827 14.61 18.82 35.59
N ALA A 828 14.02 17.91 36.40
CA ALA A 828 13.44 16.65 35.94
C ALA A 828 12.06 16.83 35.29
N GLU A 829 11.23 17.75 35.78
CA GLU A 829 9.99 18.15 35.12
C GLU A 829 10.27 18.76 33.76
N GLU A 830 11.35 19.54 33.65
CA GLU A 830 11.86 20.14 32.41
C GLU A 830 12.64 19.17 31.50
N SER A 831 12.82 17.92 31.93
CA SER A 831 13.51 16.86 31.20
C SER A 831 12.54 15.79 30.69
N ASN A 832 12.77 15.24 29.50
CA ASN A 832 11.94 14.15 28.96
C ASN A 832 12.49 12.74 29.22
N VAL A 833 13.65 12.64 29.88
CA VAL A 833 14.19 11.37 30.38
C VAL A 833 14.79 11.60 31.76
N ASN A 834 14.45 10.70 32.69
CA ASN A 834 15.03 10.64 34.02
C ASN A 834 15.54 9.21 34.29
N LEU A 835 16.83 9.07 34.62
CA LEU A 835 17.48 7.79 34.91
C LEU A 835 17.97 7.75 36.37
N PHE A 836 17.78 6.62 37.05
CA PHE A 836 18.31 6.40 38.40
C PHE A 836 19.40 5.32 38.34
N ILE A 837 20.64 5.66 38.72
CA ILE A 837 21.84 4.82 38.51
C ILE A 837 22.64 4.60 39.81
#